data_AF-A0A913XQM2-F1
#
_entry.id   AF-A0A913XQM2-F1
#
_cell.length_a   1.000
_cell.length_b   1.000
_cell.length_c   1.000
_cell.angle_alpha   90.00
_cell.angle_beta   90.00
_cell.angle_gamma   90.00
#
_symmetry.space_group_name_H-M   'P 1'
#
loop_
_entity.id
_entity.type
_entity.pdbx_description
1 polymer ?
#
loop_
_entity_poly.entity_id
_entity_poly.type
_entity_poly.pdbx_seq_one_letter_code
_entity_poly.pdbx_strand_id
1 'polypeptide(L)'
;MTGFLGRSYYCFKCDVGYCHKTRHKCHPICRCCYFDKDQCVPDEEEVKTWTTCDRCHRVFKGERCYANHLQALPHRDKKHTLVYSTCERYQKCPSCAKVIDVLNKKKNAFRQPDQRNLDDHVCGEVYCPYCKKTGPKHWCYVQPVTDQKCGECGEWKELEYYCEKDVELLKRGVLEARRIFLETAGFDPFHECITLASSCMRAYRRNFMPKDSIGIVPREGYRGLVQQSRKAKRWLYWLQVRDRDLRLQSCLSPQGEKVVMGAPVDGYDAPTQTVYQFHGCYFHGCPVCFPGHLAFPESNGDRGEFSQKFYHTQRRTTVLRSAGYRVVEMWEHTWDALDPPPTIPDWVSYSDPLEPRDGLFGGRTNALQLYYEAQDDETIHYVDFTSLYPSVMRQGGAYPVGHPEIVLRSVDFSLLNVEDYYGLNKVKVLPPRDLYLPVLPIHLNGKLMFVLCRTCAEKLNQTSKCRHNSKERALVGVWTTPELKKALQLGYKILDVYEIWHYPQTSTTLFGKYVQTYLQLKQEASGWPSWCKTPEDRQCYLDDYEAHEGIRLREDHIRVNPGLRALAKLFLNSLWGKFGQNPFLPSTEYVDSPKRFAELMFGGQVDVKHLLLITDNLVQLQYDKKDEFIRSSPFASVVHADFVTSFARLRLYDMLERVQERALYFDTDSLIYVTRSGDTPLPLGDYLGDLTSELSPGDSIQTFVSTGPKSYGYRTRQGHTDIKCKGIPLNLTSSEKVNFESMVSLVHGVETEICVTLPHHIRRDPLRRQLKTVELEKVFQVVYDKRIRRGMKTVPYGYIEDPPRPQSHKNASYGAHL
;
A
#
# COMPACT_ATOMS: atom_id res chain seq x y z
N MET A 1 -1.33 19.17 22.12
CA MET A 1 -1.13 20.38 22.94
C MET A 1 0.13 21.19 22.56
N THR A 2 1.20 20.58 22.04
CA THR A 2 2.42 21.28 21.60
C THR A 2 2.16 22.35 20.54
N GLY A 3 1.23 22.11 19.61
CA GLY A 3 0.87 23.09 18.58
C GLY A 3 0.14 24.33 19.11
N PHE A 4 -0.54 24.24 20.26
CA PHE A 4 -1.33 25.35 20.82
C PHE A 4 -0.61 26.07 21.96
N LEU A 5 0.17 25.33 22.78
CA LEU A 5 0.81 25.86 23.99
C LEU A 5 2.35 25.86 23.91
N GLY A 6 2.95 25.35 22.83
CA GLY A 6 4.41 25.15 22.72
C GLY A 6 4.99 24.17 23.74
N ARG A 7 4.14 23.40 24.44
CA ARG A 7 4.50 22.51 25.56
C ARG A 7 3.81 21.15 25.41
N SER A 8 4.48 20.07 25.80
CA SER A 8 4.01 18.70 25.60
C SER A 8 2.85 18.29 26.50
N TYR A 9 2.69 18.95 27.64
CA TYR A 9 1.67 18.62 28.66
C TYR A 9 1.07 19.92 29.22
N TYR A 10 -0.12 19.84 29.82
CA TYR A 10 -0.80 20.95 30.50
C TYR A 10 -1.27 20.50 31.87
N CYS A 11 -1.12 21.35 32.89
CA CYS A 11 -1.58 21.06 34.24
C CYS A 11 -2.84 21.85 34.56
N PHE A 12 -3.96 21.15 34.74
CA PHE A 12 -5.25 21.75 35.10
C PHE A 12 -5.33 22.26 36.54
N LYS A 13 -4.35 21.95 37.40
CA LYS A 13 -4.31 22.49 38.78
C LYS A 13 -3.71 23.89 38.86
N CYS A 14 -2.85 24.26 37.92
CA CYS A 14 -2.17 25.57 37.93
C CYS A 14 -2.25 26.31 36.60
N ASP A 15 -2.97 25.77 35.62
CA ASP A 15 -3.18 26.28 34.26
C ASP A 15 -1.89 26.66 33.51
N VAL A 16 -0.86 25.81 33.63
CA VAL A 16 0.44 26.02 32.96
C VAL A 16 0.84 24.79 32.13
N GLY A 17 1.28 25.04 30.89
CA GLY A 17 1.91 24.05 30.02
C GLY A 17 3.33 23.69 30.45
N TYR A 18 3.71 22.40 30.44
CA TYR A 18 5.03 21.91 30.83
C TYR A 18 5.55 20.80 29.88
N CYS A 19 6.87 20.58 29.83
CA CYS A 19 7.49 19.66 28.86
C CYS A 19 7.82 18.26 29.41
N HIS A 20 7.86 18.07 30.72
CA HIS A 20 8.26 16.80 31.34
C HIS A 20 7.37 16.45 32.53
N LYS A 21 6.62 15.33 32.45
CA LYS A 21 5.72 14.81 33.50
C LYS A 21 6.36 14.69 34.88
N THR A 22 7.62 14.30 34.96
CA THR A 22 8.33 14.04 36.24
C THR A 22 8.89 15.28 36.92
N ARG A 23 8.88 16.45 36.26
CA ARG A 23 9.47 17.69 36.79
C ARG A 23 8.46 18.79 37.11
N HIS A 24 7.19 18.57 36.79
CA HIS A 24 6.14 19.54 37.06
C HIS A 24 5.73 19.43 38.54
N LYS A 25 6.09 20.43 39.35
CA LYS A 25 5.67 20.54 40.75
C LYS A 25 4.55 21.57 40.83
N CYS A 26 3.35 21.13 41.19
CA CYS A 26 2.21 21.99 41.50
C CYS A 26 2.40 22.56 42.92
N HIS A 27 3.32 23.49 43.12
CA HIS A 27 3.47 24.21 44.40
C HIS A 27 3.03 25.68 44.23
N PRO A 28 2.30 26.24 45.20
CA PRO A 28 1.83 27.61 45.10
C PRO A 28 3.00 28.52 45.49
N ILE A 29 3.80 28.95 44.52
CA ILE A 29 4.88 29.92 44.74
C ILE A 29 4.44 31.26 44.12
N CYS A 30 4.60 32.37 44.85
CA CYS A 30 4.31 33.70 44.36
C CYS A 30 5.23 34.06 43.18
N ARG A 31 4.66 34.49 42.05
CA ARG A 31 5.42 34.81 40.84
C ARG A 31 6.26 36.10 40.96
N CYS A 32 5.97 36.95 41.95
CA CYS A 32 6.72 38.18 42.20
C CYS A 32 7.96 37.88 43.06
N CYS A 33 7.77 37.48 44.32
CA CYS A 33 8.88 37.26 45.26
C CYS A 33 9.48 35.84 45.24
N TYR A 34 8.87 34.88 44.52
CA TYR A 34 9.26 33.46 44.50
C TYR A 34 9.24 32.75 45.87
N PHE A 35 8.46 33.30 46.81
CA PHE A 35 8.19 32.72 48.12
C PHE A 35 6.92 31.87 48.11
N ASP A 36 6.66 31.11 49.18
CA ASP A 36 5.40 30.37 49.33
C ASP A 36 4.20 31.32 49.22
N LYS A 37 3.23 31.00 48.36
CA LYS A 37 2.08 31.84 48.03
C LYS A 37 1.20 32.04 49.25
N ASP A 38 1.09 31.05 50.14
CA ASP A 38 0.29 31.14 51.37
C ASP A 38 0.95 32.08 52.39
N GLN A 39 2.27 32.27 52.30
CA GLN A 39 3.05 33.22 53.11
C GLN A 39 3.25 34.58 52.40
N CYS A 40 2.68 34.73 51.21
CA CYS A 40 2.72 35.92 50.37
C CYS A 40 1.30 36.42 50.02
N VAL A 41 0.31 36.09 50.84
CA VAL A 41 -1.05 36.64 50.75
C VAL A 41 -1.02 38.03 51.39
N PRO A 42 -1.34 39.11 50.64
CA PRO A 42 -1.53 40.44 51.23
C PRO A 42 -2.84 40.48 52.01
N ASP A 43 -2.88 41.21 53.12
CA ASP A 43 -4.12 41.50 53.86
C ASP A 43 -5.09 42.27 52.93
N GLU A 44 -6.42 42.17 53.14
CA GLU A 44 -7.43 42.71 52.20
C GLU A 44 -7.27 44.23 51.92
N GLU A 45 -6.66 44.99 52.83
CA GLU A 45 -6.32 46.40 52.64
C GLU A 45 -4.99 46.66 51.89
N GLU A 46 -4.03 45.72 51.88
CA GLU A 46 -2.73 45.81 51.18
C GLU A 46 -2.82 45.55 49.67
N VAL A 47 -3.95 45.08 49.15
CA VAL A 47 -4.10 44.60 47.77
C VAL A 47 -3.93 45.72 46.72
N LYS A 48 -3.98 47.00 47.13
CA LYS A 48 -3.98 48.17 46.24
C LYS A 48 -2.63 48.86 46.05
N THR A 49 -1.58 48.49 46.78
CA THR A 49 -0.26 49.14 46.67
C THR A 49 0.76 48.25 45.95
N TRP A 50 1.32 48.76 44.85
CA TRP A 50 2.38 48.12 44.09
C TRP A 50 3.68 48.88 44.30
N THR A 51 4.71 48.20 44.78
CA THR A 51 6.00 48.82 45.09
C THR A 51 7.05 48.32 44.10
N THR A 52 7.70 49.25 43.41
CA THR A 52 8.85 48.95 42.55
C THR A 52 10.11 48.91 43.39
N CYS A 53 10.93 47.88 43.21
CA CYS A 53 12.24 47.81 43.83
C CYS A 53 13.26 48.61 43.01
N ASP A 54 13.93 49.57 43.65
CA ASP A 54 14.94 50.41 42.97
C ASP A 54 16.19 49.64 42.56
N ARG A 55 16.43 48.46 43.15
CA ARG A 55 17.59 47.61 42.85
C ARG A 55 17.37 46.67 41.67
N CYS A 56 16.26 45.92 41.67
CA CYS A 56 15.99 44.93 40.63
C CYS A 56 14.98 45.42 39.58
N HIS A 57 14.41 46.61 39.75
CA HIS A 57 13.38 47.23 38.91
C HIS A 57 12.13 46.36 38.68
N ARG A 58 11.92 45.33 39.51
CA ARG A 58 10.71 44.49 39.52
C ARG A 58 9.67 45.09 40.45
N VAL A 59 8.40 44.79 40.18
CA VAL A 59 7.25 45.30 40.92
C VAL A 59 6.68 44.19 41.81
N PHE A 60 6.34 44.53 43.05
CA PHE A 60 5.85 43.61 44.08
C PHE A 60 4.50 44.11 44.63
N LYS A 61 3.68 43.17 45.12
CA LYS A 61 2.29 43.43 45.53
C LYS A 61 2.19 43.49 47.05
N GLY A 62 2.06 44.68 47.63
CA GLY A 62 2.09 44.91 49.08
C GLY A 62 3.49 44.86 49.72
N GLU A 63 3.60 45.32 50.96
CA GLU A 63 4.89 45.39 51.68
C GLU A 63 5.42 43.99 51.97
N ARG A 64 4.55 43.03 52.26
CA ARG A 64 4.94 41.64 52.56
C ARG A 64 5.60 40.95 51.36
N CYS A 65 5.08 41.15 50.15
CA CYS A 65 5.71 40.63 48.93
C CYS A 65 7.06 41.30 48.67
N TYR A 66 7.17 42.59 48.99
CA TYR A 66 8.42 43.33 48.92
C TYR A 66 9.44 42.84 49.97
N ALA A 67 9.06 42.60 51.23
CA ALA A 67 9.98 42.04 52.21
C ALA A 67 10.49 40.64 51.79
N ASN A 68 9.59 39.78 51.33
CA ASN A 68 9.91 38.41 50.92
C ASN A 68 10.89 38.35 49.73
N HIS A 69 10.89 39.33 48.82
CA HIS A 69 11.82 39.30 47.68
C HIS A 69 13.27 39.69 48.04
N LEU A 70 13.45 40.42 49.15
CA LEU A 70 14.76 40.81 49.68
C LEU A 70 15.38 39.71 50.57
N GLN A 71 14.58 38.74 51.01
CA GLN A 71 15.05 37.67 51.88
C GLN A 71 15.97 36.70 51.11
N ALA A 72 17.20 36.54 51.60
CA ALA A 72 18.13 35.57 51.04
C ALA A 72 17.87 34.17 51.62
N LEU A 73 17.56 33.20 50.75
CA LEU A 73 17.23 31.84 51.14
C LEU A 73 18.24 30.83 50.57
N PRO A 74 18.48 29.70 51.27
CA PRO A 74 19.31 28.62 50.74
C PRO A 74 18.59 27.85 49.63
N HIS A 75 19.18 27.84 48.44
CA HIS A 75 18.71 27.12 47.27
C HIS A 75 19.68 25.99 46.90
N ARG A 76 19.16 24.77 46.78
CA ARG A 76 19.95 23.55 46.50
C ARG A 76 20.03 23.27 45.00
N ASP A 77 21.23 23.32 44.42
CA ASP A 77 21.51 22.76 43.09
C ASP A 77 22.24 21.41 43.22
N LYS A 78 22.29 20.61 42.17
CA LYS A 78 22.75 19.20 42.17
C LYS A 78 24.15 18.93 42.74
N LYS A 79 24.95 19.97 43.05
CA LYS A 79 26.30 19.85 43.68
C LYS A 79 26.62 20.88 44.79
N HIS A 80 25.88 21.98 44.95
CA HIS A 80 26.17 23.02 45.96
C HIS A 80 24.88 23.72 46.47
N THR A 81 24.93 24.25 47.69
CA THR A 81 23.88 25.13 48.25
C THR A 81 24.32 26.58 48.09
N LEU A 82 23.53 27.39 47.38
CA LEU A 82 23.76 28.83 47.19
C LEU A 82 22.69 29.59 47.96
N VAL A 83 23.08 30.63 48.71
CA VAL A 83 22.16 31.52 49.43
C VAL A 83 22.06 32.83 48.65
N TYR A 84 20.87 33.19 48.23
CA TYR A 84 20.61 34.47 47.54
C TYR A 84 19.14 34.86 47.70
N SER A 85 18.85 36.14 47.52
CA SER A 85 17.50 36.69 47.46
C SER A 85 16.96 36.72 46.03
N THR A 86 15.64 36.82 45.89
CA THR A 86 14.98 37.03 44.60
C THR A 86 15.42 38.35 43.94
N CYS A 87 15.70 39.38 44.74
CA CYS A 87 16.23 40.67 44.28
C CYS A 87 17.61 40.53 43.62
N GLU A 88 18.49 39.73 44.21
CA GLU A 88 19.86 39.51 43.71
C GLU A 88 19.87 38.63 42.45
N ARG A 89 18.92 37.70 42.32
CA ARG A 89 18.89 36.77 41.20
C ARG A 89 18.19 37.30 39.95
N TYR A 90 17.08 38.03 40.12
CA TYR A 90 16.21 38.41 39.02
C TYR A 90 16.10 39.92 38.91
N GLN A 91 16.73 40.49 37.89
CA GLN A 91 16.69 41.93 37.63
C GLN A 91 15.94 42.23 36.32
N LYS A 92 15.14 43.28 36.28
CA LYS A 92 14.37 43.73 35.11
C LYS A 92 15.16 44.82 34.39
N CYS A 93 15.43 44.62 33.10
CA CYS A 93 16.07 45.64 32.27
C CYS A 93 15.13 46.87 32.12
N PRO A 94 15.58 48.11 32.44
CA PRO A 94 14.77 49.31 32.24
C PRO A 94 14.40 49.55 30.77
N SER A 95 15.29 49.19 29.83
CA SER A 95 15.12 49.50 28.40
C SER A 95 14.15 48.56 27.66
N CYS A 96 14.19 47.24 27.92
CA CYS A 96 13.33 46.27 27.24
C CYS A 96 12.33 45.55 28.14
N ALA A 97 12.28 45.89 29.44
CA ALA A 97 11.42 45.30 30.45
C ALA A 97 11.59 43.77 30.70
N LYS A 98 12.59 43.13 30.09
CA LYS A 98 12.87 41.69 30.26
C LYS A 98 13.50 41.41 31.63
N VAL A 99 13.03 40.35 32.30
CA VAL A 99 13.62 39.86 33.55
C VAL A 99 14.77 38.90 33.25
N ILE A 100 15.93 39.16 33.84
CA ILE A 100 17.20 38.47 33.59
C ILE A 100 17.60 37.73 34.87
N ASP A 101 17.96 36.46 34.73
CA ASP A 101 18.52 35.63 35.81
C ASP A 101 20.04 35.81 35.84
N VAL A 102 20.53 36.71 36.70
CA VAL A 102 21.95 37.09 36.74
C VAL A 102 22.84 36.02 37.38
N LEU A 103 22.26 35.01 38.04
CA LEU A 103 23.00 33.91 38.69
C LEU A 103 23.09 32.62 37.86
N ASN A 104 22.40 32.52 36.72
CA ASN A 104 22.34 31.28 35.94
C ASN A 104 23.55 31.09 35.00
N LYS A 105 24.58 30.40 35.49
CA LYS A 105 25.84 30.13 34.76
C LYS A 105 25.68 29.32 33.45
N LYS A 106 24.62 28.50 33.27
CA LYS A 106 24.50 27.56 32.13
C LYS A 106 23.98 28.18 30.82
N LYS A 107 23.32 29.33 30.85
CA LYS A 107 22.96 30.07 29.62
C LYS A 107 24.08 30.97 29.09
N ASN A 108 25.14 31.17 29.88
CA ASN A 108 26.16 32.20 29.68
C ASN A 108 27.58 31.60 29.50
N ALA A 109 27.67 30.37 28.99
CA ALA A 109 28.89 29.54 28.92
C ALA A 109 29.98 30.03 27.93
N PHE A 110 29.92 31.26 27.43
CA PHE A 110 30.84 31.75 26.39
C PHE A 110 31.74 32.94 26.76
N ARG A 111 31.76 33.46 28.00
CA ARG A 111 32.70 34.54 28.39
C ARG A 111 33.16 34.44 29.86
N GLN A 112 34.32 35.04 30.15
CA GLN A 112 35.10 34.98 31.40
C GLN A 112 34.36 35.53 32.67
N PRO A 113 34.82 35.18 33.89
CA PRO A 113 33.99 35.09 35.09
C PRO A 113 33.99 36.28 36.08
N ASP A 114 34.67 37.39 35.82
CA ASP A 114 35.06 38.34 36.89
C ASP A 114 34.42 39.73 36.85
N GLN A 115 33.56 40.06 35.88
CA GLN A 115 32.80 41.33 35.90
C GLN A 115 31.49 41.18 35.13
N ARG A 116 30.31 41.09 35.78
CA ARG A 116 29.00 41.33 35.11
C ARG A 116 27.93 41.89 36.04
N ASN A 117 27.43 43.07 35.67
CA ASN A 117 26.20 43.71 36.16
C ASN A 117 25.11 43.59 35.07
N LEU A 118 23.94 44.22 35.28
CA LEU A 118 22.85 44.37 34.30
C LEU A 118 23.32 44.88 32.90
N ASP A 119 24.52 45.48 32.84
CA ASP A 119 25.15 46.11 31.67
C ASP A 119 25.50 45.14 30.53
N ASP A 120 25.56 43.82 30.78
CA ASP A 120 25.86 42.82 29.73
C ASP A 120 24.62 42.34 28.95
N HIS A 121 23.43 42.81 29.31
CA HIS A 121 22.21 42.46 28.59
C HIS A 121 22.07 43.26 27.29
N VAL A 122 22.13 42.58 26.14
CA VAL A 122 21.78 43.17 24.85
C VAL A 122 20.27 43.03 24.59
N CYS A 123 19.57 44.17 24.53
CA CYS A 123 18.15 44.22 24.22
C CYS A 123 17.87 43.61 22.83
N GLY A 124 16.94 42.66 22.76
CA GLY A 124 16.54 42.01 21.49
C GLY A 124 17.38 40.80 21.06
N GLU A 125 18.36 40.37 21.85
CA GLU A 125 19.18 39.19 21.58
C GLU A 125 18.37 37.88 21.72
N VAL A 126 18.32 37.09 20.64
CA VAL A 126 17.63 35.79 20.58
C VAL A 126 18.61 34.70 20.15
N TYR A 127 18.72 33.64 20.95
CA TYR A 127 19.44 32.42 20.60
C TYR A 127 18.53 31.50 19.78
N CYS A 128 18.88 31.20 18.52
CA CYS A 128 18.16 30.21 17.72
C CYS A 128 18.73 28.81 18.00
N PRO A 129 17.98 27.88 18.63
CA PRO A 129 18.48 26.55 18.96
C PRO A 129 18.74 25.68 17.73
N TYR A 130 18.19 26.05 16.57
CA TYR A 130 18.35 25.32 15.31
C TYR A 130 19.62 25.72 14.56
N CYS A 131 19.86 27.01 14.36
CA CYS A 131 21.06 27.49 13.66
C CYS A 131 22.23 27.79 14.61
N LYS A 132 21.97 27.75 15.93
CA LYS A 132 22.93 28.01 17.02
C LYS A 132 23.58 29.41 17.00
N LYS A 133 22.98 30.37 16.31
CA LYS A 133 23.42 31.77 16.28
C LYS A 133 22.65 32.62 17.29
N THR A 134 23.33 33.61 17.85
CA THR A 134 22.79 34.60 18.78
C THR A 134 22.93 35.99 18.15
N GLY A 135 21.86 36.78 18.14
CA GLY A 135 21.95 38.16 17.66
C GLY A 135 20.67 38.97 17.87
N PRO A 136 20.74 40.31 17.84
CA PRO A 136 19.57 41.15 17.83
C PRO A 136 18.79 40.91 16.53
N LYS A 137 17.50 40.57 16.63
CA LYS A 137 16.61 40.32 15.46
C LYS A 137 17.08 39.17 14.55
N HIS A 138 17.30 37.98 15.11
CA HIS A 138 17.58 36.77 14.32
C HIS A 138 16.29 36.13 13.76
N TRP A 139 16.11 36.13 12.44
CA TRP A 139 14.90 35.65 11.75
C TRP A 139 15.06 34.21 11.17
N CYS A 140 15.40 33.22 12.00
CA CYS A 140 15.21 31.80 11.61
C CYS A 140 13.72 31.45 11.79
N TYR A 141 13.04 31.08 10.70
CA TYR A 141 11.68 30.51 10.57
C TYR A 141 10.69 30.61 11.76
N VAL A 142 9.53 31.23 11.50
CA VAL A 142 8.26 31.21 12.27
C VAL A 142 8.40 31.52 13.76
N GLN A 143 8.07 32.76 14.14
CA GLN A 143 7.92 33.15 15.54
C GLN A 143 6.54 32.74 16.04
N PRO A 144 6.40 32.19 17.26
CA PRO A 144 5.10 32.17 17.93
C PRO A 144 4.68 33.61 18.22
N VAL A 145 3.45 33.96 17.84
CA VAL A 145 2.87 35.28 18.13
C VAL A 145 2.84 35.45 19.65
N THR A 146 3.59 36.41 20.16
CA THR A 146 3.57 36.75 21.59
C THR A 146 2.26 37.45 21.89
N ASP A 147 1.43 36.78 22.70
CA ASP A 147 0.26 37.27 23.42
C ASP A 147 -0.06 38.77 23.26
N GLN A 148 -0.80 39.10 22.21
CA GLN A 148 -1.78 40.17 22.25
C GLN A 148 -3.15 39.52 22.28
N LYS A 149 -3.68 39.32 23.48
CA LYS A 149 -5.12 39.12 23.64
C LYS A 149 -5.81 40.44 23.28
N CYS A 150 -6.35 40.51 22.07
CA CYS A 150 -7.36 41.51 21.72
C CYS A 150 -8.73 40.91 22.04
N GLY A 151 -9.48 41.59 22.90
CA GLY A 151 -10.91 41.35 23.06
C GLY A 151 -11.59 41.71 21.75
N GLU A 152 -12.43 40.80 21.28
CA GLU A 152 -13.22 40.89 20.03
C GLU A 152 -12.39 40.68 18.75
N CYS A 153 -12.61 39.52 18.10
CA CYS A 153 -12.19 39.07 16.75
C CYS A 153 -10.67 38.98 16.40
N GLY A 154 -10.03 37.83 16.66
CA GLY A 154 -8.64 37.55 16.24
C GLY A 154 -8.33 36.14 15.68
N GLU A 155 -9.11 35.11 16.01
CA GLU A 155 -8.80 33.71 15.62
C GLU A 155 -8.85 33.47 14.10
N TRP A 156 -9.75 34.16 13.38
CA TRP A 156 -9.92 33.98 11.93
C TRP A 156 -8.77 34.54 11.11
N LYS A 157 -8.14 35.66 11.54
CA LYS A 157 -7.03 36.27 10.79
C LYS A 157 -5.75 35.44 10.87
N GLU A 158 -5.51 34.78 12.00
CA GLU A 158 -4.35 33.89 12.15
C GLU A 158 -4.54 32.59 11.35
N LEU A 159 -5.76 32.04 11.34
CA LEU A 159 -6.12 30.90 10.49
C LEU A 159 -6.06 31.25 8.99
N GLU A 160 -6.54 32.43 8.61
CA GLU A 160 -6.47 32.95 7.24
C GLU A 160 -5.01 33.08 6.79
N TYR A 161 -4.17 33.75 7.60
CA TYR A 161 -2.74 33.86 7.33
C TYR A 161 -2.04 32.50 7.23
N TYR A 162 -2.36 31.55 8.12
CA TYR A 162 -1.84 30.20 8.03
C TYR A 162 -2.22 29.54 6.71
N CYS A 163 -3.50 29.63 6.31
CA CYS A 163 -3.98 29.04 5.05
C CYS A 163 -3.30 29.68 3.83
N GLU A 164 -3.14 31.00 3.81
CA GLU A 164 -2.42 31.72 2.75
C GLU A 164 -0.96 31.23 2.65
N LYS A 165 -0.27 31.12 3.79
CA LYS A 165 1.13 30.67 3.83
C LYS A 165 1.28 29.21 3.44
N ASP A 166 0.34 28.35 3.82
CA ASP A 166 0.32 26.94 3.42
C ASP A 166 0.18 26.81 1.89
N VAL A 167 -0.73 27.57 1.26
CA VAL A 167 -0.89 27.61 -0.20
C VAL A 167 0.36 28.19 -0.88
N GLU A 168 0.98 29.23 -0.33
CA GLU A 168 2.22 29.81 -0.86
C GLU A 168 3.37 28.79 -0.83
N LEU A 169 3.52 28.06 0.28
CA LEU A 169 4.51 27.00 0.42
C LEU A 169 4.26 25.85 -0.56
N LEU A 170 3.00 25.42 -0.71
CA LEU A 170 2.61 24.40 -1.68
C LEU A 170 2.97 24.83 -3.11
N LYS A 171 2.66 26.08 -3.48
CA LYS A 171 3.02 26.64 -4.80
C LYS A 171 4.52 26.58 -5.04
N ARG A 172 5.34 27.02 -4.07
CA ARG A 172 6.81 26.97 -4.19
C ARG A 172 7.30 25.54 -4.33
N GLY A 173 6.76 24.61 -3.55
CA GLY A 173 7.08 23.18 -3.65
C GLY A 173 6.73 22.57 -5.01
N VAL A 174 5.58 22.93 -5.58
CA VAL A 174 5.15 22.50 -6.92
C VAL A 174 6.07 23.03 -8.02
N LEU A 175 6.47 24.29 -7.96
CA LEU A 175 7.40 24.89 -8.92
C LEU A 175 8.78 24.22 -8.87
N GLU A 176 9.27 23.93 -7.66
CA GLU A 176 10.53 23.22 -7.50
C GLU A 176 10.44 21.77 -7.98
N ALA A 177 9.35 21.06 -7.67
CA ALA A 177 9.11 19.72 -8.21
C ALA A 177 9.08 19.73 -9.75
N ARG A 178 8.40 20.71 -10.37
CA ARG A 178 8.37 20.89 -11.83
C ARG A 178 9.77 21.09 -12.40
N ARG A 179 10.59 21.96 -11.79
CA ARG A 179 11.99 22.20 -12.19
C ARG A 179 12.80 20.90 -12.16
N ILE A 180 12.70 20.15 -11.06
CA ILE A 180 13.42 18.88 -10.92
C ILE A 180 12.94 17.86 -11.97
N PHE A 181 11.64 17.76 -12.26
CA PHE A 181 11.14 16.87 -13.32
C PHE A 181 11.68 17.24 -14.71
N LEU A 182 11.74 18.52 -15.04
CA LEU A 182 12.30 18.99 -16.30
C LEU A 182 13.77 18.60 -16.45
N GLU A 183 14.56 18.78 -15.39
CA GLU A 183 15.99 18.45 -15.38
C GLU A 183 16.25 16.95 -15.41
N THR A 184 15.43 16.14 -14.72
CA THR A 184 15.68 14.70 -14.56
C THR A 184 15.01 13.83 -15.61
N ALA A 185 13.85 14.24 -16.13
CA ALA A 185 13.04 13.43 -17.04
C ALA A 185 12.85 14.09 -18.43
N GLY A 186 13.17 15.37 -18.58
CA GLY A 186 13.13 16.08 -19.87
C GLY A 186 11.74 16.50 -20.33
N PHE A 187 10.76 16.58 -19.43
CA PHE A 187 9.41 17.06 -19.72
C PHE A 187 8.73 17.72 -18.51
N ASP A 188 7.69 18.52 -18.79
CA ASP A 188 6.88 19.16 -17.76
C ASP A 188 5.74 18.24 -17.31
N PRO A 189 5.74 17.74 -16.07
CA PRO A 189 4.71 16.82 -15.60
C PRO A 189 3.33 17.48 -15.57
N PHE A 190 3.20 18.78 -15.31
CA PHE A 190 1.88 19.42 -15.22
C PHE A 190 1.25 19.67 -16.58
N HIS A 191 2.07 19.83 -17.62
CA HIS A 191 1.60 19.95 -19.00
C HIS A 191 1.30 18.57 -19.61
N GLU A 192 2.19 17.61 -19.37
CA GLU A 192 2.20 16.34 -20.10
C GLU A 192 1.54 15.17 -19.36
N CYS A 193 1.56 15.18 -18.02
CA CYS A 193 1.20 14.04 -17.17
C CYS A 193 0.63 14.48 -15.82
N ILE A 194 -0.69 14.64 -15.71
CA ILE A 194 -1.34 15.08 -14.46
C ILE A 194 -1.11 14.16 -13.25
N THR A 195 -0.69 12.90 -13.47
CA THR A 195 -0.38 11.95 -12.37
C THR A 195 1.08 11.51 -12.41
N LEU A 196 1.68 11.36 -11.23
CA LEU A 196 3.04 10.86 -11.05
C LEU A 196 3.30 9.54 -11.78
N ALA A 197 2.36 8.59 -11.67
CA ALA A 197 2.51 7.28 -12.33
C ALA A 197 2.53 7.42 -13.86
N SER A 198 1.73 8.35 -14.43
CA SER A 198 1.82 8.69 -15.86
C SER A 198 3.17 9.33 -16.21
N SER A 199 3.70 10.21 -15.35
CA SER A 199 5.03 10.81 -15.56
C SER A 199 6.13 9.74 -15.57
N CYS A 200 6.11 8.80 -14.63
CA CYS A 200 7.07 7.69 -14.57
C CYS A 200 7.02 6.84 -15.85
N MET A 201 5.81 6.50 -16.31
CA MET A 201 5.61 5.77 -17.56
C MET A 201 6.08 6.54 -18.79
N ARG A 202 5.82 7.86 -18.84
CA ARG A 202 6.30 8.71 -19.93
C ARG A 202 7.82 8.78 -19.96
N ALA A 203 8.46 8.97 -18.81
CA ALA A 203 9.92 8.93 -18.69
C ALA A 203 10.47 7.59 -19.17
N TYR A 204 9.89 6.47 -18.70
CA TYR A 204 10.27 5.13 -19.14
C TYR A 204 10.18 4.96 -20.65
N ARG A 205 9.01 5.26 -21.24
CA ARG A 205 8.77 5.10 -22.68
C ARG A 205 9.65 5.99 -23.55
N ARG A 206 9.89 7.24 -23.12
CA ARG A 206 10.63 8.23 -23.88
C ARG A 206 12.13 7.97 -23.84
N ASN A 207 12.65 7.62 -22.67
CA ASN A 207 14.09 7.65 -22.42
C ASN A 207 14.72 6.25 -22.27
N PHE A 208 13.95 5.19 -22.00
CA PHE A 208 14.49 3.91 -21.55
C PHE A 208 13.93 2.67 -22.26
N MET A 209 12.65 2.68 -22.65
CA MET A 209 11.98 1.51 -23.23
C MET A 209 12.53 1.20 -24.63
N PRO A 210 13.04 -0.03 -24.87
CA PRO A 210 13.46 -0.43 -26.20
C PRO A 210 12.27 -0.45 -27.18
N LYS A 211 12.53 -0.21 -28.47
CA LYS A 211 11.50 -0.29 -29.52
C LYS A 211 10.88 -1.69 -29.55
N ASP A 212 9.56 -1.74 -29.76
CA ASP A 212 8.76 -2.96 -29.93
C ASP A 212 8.93 -4.01 -28.81
N SER A 213 9.29 -3.58 -27.60
CA SER A 213 9.63 -4.47 -26.49
C SER A 213 8.45 -4.93 -25.64
N ILE A 214 7.42 -4.10 -25.47
CA ILE A 214 6.24 -4.42 -24.64
C ILE A 214 5.00 -4.47 -25.54
N GLY A 215 4.47 -5.67 -25.74
CA GLY A 215 3.22 -5.86 -26.49
C GLY A 215 2.01 -5.27 -25.77
N ILE A 216 1.15 -4.60 -26.54
CA ILE A 216 -0.15 -4.13 -26.05
C ILE A 216 -1.11 -5.32 -26.12
N VAL A 217 -1.59 -5.76 -24.97
CA VAL A 217 -2.59 -6.84 -24.90
C VAL A 217 -3.88 -6.35 -25.59
N PRO A 218 -4.39 -7.07 -26.62
CA PRO A 218 -5.65 -6.71 -27.25
C PRO A 218 -6.77 -6.69 -26.21
N ARG A 219 -7.75 -5.79 -26.38
CA ARG A 219 -8.86 -5.63 -25.43
C ARG A 219 -9.60 -6.95 -25.19
N GLU A 220 -9.79 -7.72 -26.24
CA GLU A 220 -10.51 -8.98 -26.22
C GLU A 220 -9.61 -10.19 -25.84
N GLY A 221 -8.40 -9.92 -25.37
CA GLY A 221 -7.35 -10.93 -25.25
C GLY A 221 -6.83 -11.40 -26.61
N TYR A 222 -5.85 -12.30 -26.61
CA TYR A 222 -5.27 -12.83 -27.85
C TYR A 222 -6.19 -13.81 -28.60
N ARG A 223 -7.29 -14.24 -27.98
CA ARG A 223 -8.27 -15.17 -28.55
C ARG A 223 -9.61 -14.53 -28.96
N GLY A 224 -9.82 -13.24 -28.66
CA GLY A 224 -11.10 -12.56 -28.90
C GLY A 224 -12.14 -12.79 -27.79
N LEU A 225 -13.23 -12.01 -27.84
CA LEU A 225 -14.34 -12.13 -26.90
C LEU A 225 -15.09 -13.43 -27.14
N VAL A 226 -14.96 -14.40 -26.22
CA VAL A 226 -15.79 -15.60 -26.20
C VAL A 226 -17.03 -15.31 -25.34
N GLN A 227 -18.17 -15.02 -25.96
CA GLN A 227 -19.44 -14.86 -25.25
C GLN A 227 -20.26 -16.16 -25.19
N GLN A 228 -19.63 -17.28 -24.86
CA GLN A 228 -20.32 -18.56 -24.70
C GLN A 228 -20.51 -18.96 -23.25
N SER A 229 -21.73 -19.36 -22.90
CA SER A 229 -22.03 -19.89 -21.57
C SER A 229 -21.32 -21.22 -21.31
N ARG A 230 -21.05 -21.55 -20.03
CA ARG A 230 -20.52 -22.87 -19.64
C ARG A 230 -21.36 -24.03 -20.16
N LYS A 231 -22.69 -23.86 -20.24
CA LYS A 231 -23.61 -24.88 -20.75
C LYS A 231 -23.46 -25.04 -22.27
N ALA A 232 -23.31 -23.95 -23.02
CA ALA A 232 -23.03 -23.99 -24.45
C ALA A 232 -21.73 -24.76 -24.75
N LYS A 233 -20.64 -24.45 -24.05
CA LYS A 233 -19.34 -25.16 -24.19
C LYS A 233 -19.47 -26.66 -23.94
N ARG A 234 -20.19 -27.02 -22.87
CA ARG A 234 -20.48 -28.42 -22.51
C ARG A 234 -21.27 -29.12 -23.61
N TRP A 235 -22.31 -28.49 -24.14
CA TRP A 235 -23.11 -29.04 -25.23
C TRP A 235 -22.29 -29.24 -26.51
N LEU A 236 -21.49 -28.25 -26.92
CA LEU A 236 -20.66 -28.34 -28.13
C LEU A 236 -19.58 -29.43 -28.00
N TYR A 237 -18.95 -29.55 -26.83
CA TYR A 237 -18.02 -30.64 -26.56
C TYR A 237 -18.72 -32.01 -26.61
N TRP A 238 -19.91 -32.11 -26.02
CA TRP A 238 -20.69 -33.34 -26.06
C TRP A 238 -21.07 -33.75 -27.49
N LEU A 239 -21.39 -32.79 -28.37
CA LEU A 239 -21.62 -33.06 -29.78
C LEU A 239 -20.38 -33.66 -30.46
N GLN A 240 -19.20 -33.08 -30.25
CA GLN A 240 -17.93 -33.58 -30.81
C GLN A 240 -17.55 -34.97 -30.28
N VAL A 241 -17.86 -35.29 -29.03
CA VAL A 241 -17.58 -36.62 -28.46
C VAL A 241 -18.56 -37.67 -28.99
N ARG A 242 -19.82 -37.28 -29.20
CA ARG A 242 -20.87 -38.18 -29.70
C ARG A 242 -20.70 -38.49 -31.19
N ASP A 243 -20.26 -37.51 -31.98
CA ASP A 243 -20.02 -37.64 -33.42
C ASP A 243 -18.55 -37.35 -33.72
N ARG A 244 -17.76 -38.41 -33.92
CA ARG A 244 -16.30 -38.31 -34.15
C ARG A 244 -15.93 -37.72 -35.51
N ASP A 245 -16.86 -37.73 -36.46
CA ASP A 245 -16.66 -37.19 -37.80
C ASP A 245 -17.00 -35.69 -37.85
N LEU A 246 -17.70 -35.17 -36.84
CA LEU A 246 -18.01 -33.76 -36.71
C LEU A 246 -16.73 -32.92 -36.52
N ARG A 247 -16.45 -32.02 -37.47
CA ARG A 247 -15.31 -31.09 -37.43
C ARG A 247 -15.78 -29.71 -36.99
N LEU A 248 -16.29 -29.66 -35.76
CA LEU A 248 -16.88 -28.45 -35.19
C LEU A 248 -15.80 -27.39 -34.88
N GLN A 249 -15.92 -26.23 -35.53
CA GLN A 249 -15.26 -24.99 -35.14
C GLN A 249 -16.10 -24.27 -34.08
N SER A 250 -15.56 -24.07 -32.88
CA SER A 250 -16.23 -23.40 -31.76
C SER A 250 -15.20 -22.63 -30.90
N CYS A 251 -15.64 -22.03 -29.79
CA CYS A 251 -14.71 -21.41 -28.84
C CYS A 251 -13.69 -22.39 -28.21
N LEU A 252 -13.94 -23.70 -28.30
CA LEU A 252 -13.02 -24.75 -27.84
C LEU A 252 -11.97 -25.11 -28.90
N SER A 253 -12.14 -24.67 -30.14
CA SER A 253 -11.24 -24.95 -31.26
C SER A 253 -10.13 -23.89 -31.35
N PRO A 254 -8.91 -24.23 -31.82
CA PRO A 254 -7.81 -23.26 -31.95
C PRO A 254 -8.15 -22.03 -32.82
N GLN A 255 -9.03 -22.20 -33.80
CA GLN A 255 -9.49 -21.16 -34.72
C GLN A 255 -10.54 -20.22 -34.11
N GLY A 256 -11.00 -20.49 -32.88
CA GLY A 256 -12.08 -19.75 -32.23
C GLY A 256 -13.44 -19.92 -32.92
N GLU A 257 -14.40 -19.09 -32.51
CA GLU A 257 -15.76 -19.08 -33.08
C GLU A 257 -15.76 -18.61 -34.54
N LYS A 258 -16.64 -19.20 -35.36
CA LYS A 258 -16.81 -18.77 -36.75
C LYS A 258 -17.74 -17.57 -36.81
N VAL A 259 -17.35 -16.53 -37.55
CA VAL A 259 -18.26 -15.45 -37.93
C VAL A 259 -19.01 -15.86 -39.20
N VAL A 260 -20.34 -15.92 -39.10
CA VAL A 260 -21.25 -16.23 -40.20
C VAL A 260 -22.22 -15.06 -40.34
N MET A 261 -22.32 -14.48 -41.53
CA MET A 261 -23.25 -13.37 -41.80
C MET A 261 -23.11 -12.23 -40.78
N GLY A 262 -21.88 -11.76 -40.56
CA GLY A 262 -21.56 -10.59 -39.73
C GLY A 262 -21.63 -10.79 -38.21
N ALA A 263 -21.92 -11.99 -37.71
CA ALA A 263 -21.93 -12.28 -36.27
C ALA A 263 -21.37 -13.67 -35.95
N PRO A 264 -20.74 -13.87 -34.77
CA PRO A 264 -20.26 -15.18 -34.33
C PRO A 264 -21.42 -16.16 -34.16
N VAL A 265 -21.12 -17.45 -34.27
CA VAL A 265 -22.04 -18.56 -33.98
C VAL A 265 -21.38 -19.54 -33.01
N ASP A 266 -22.18 -20.23 -32.18
CA ASP A 266 -21.64 -21.05 -31.10
C ASP A 266 -20.78 -22.22 -31.62
N GLY A 267 -21.22 -22.86 -32.71
CA GLY A 267 -20.45 -23.88 -33.41
C GLY A 267 -20.73 -23.88 -34.91
N TYR A 268 -19.72 -24.21 -35.71
CA TYR A 268 -19.84 -24.31 -37.16
C TYR A 268 -19.13 -25.56 -37.68
N ASP A 269 -19.83 -26.37 -38.47
CA ASP A 269 -19.26 -27.49 -39.20
C ASP A 269 -19.22 -27.16 -40.69
N ALA A 270 -18.02 -26.88 -41.20
CA ALA A 270 -17.82 -26.45 -42.58
C ALA A 270 -18.22 -27.51 -43.63
N PRO A 271 -17.92 -28.82 -43.47
CA PRO A 271 -18.30 -29.85 -44.43
C PRO A 271 -19.80 -29.94 -44.67
N THR A 272 -20.62 -29.83 -43.62
CA THR A 272 -22.09 -29.92 -43.74
C THR A 272 -22.78 -28.56 -43.82
N GLN A 273 -22.02 -27.45 -43.78
CA GLN A 273 -22.53 -26.09 -43.63
C GLN A 273 -23.55 -25.96 -42.48
N THR A 274 -23.31 -26.67 -41.37
CA THR A 274 -24.19 -26.68 -40.21
C THR A 274 -23.74 -25.68 -39.15
N VAL A 275 -24.64 -24.81 -38.73
CA VAL A 275 -24.49 -23.89 -37.60
C VAL A 275 -25.18 -24.47 -36.37
N TYR A 276 -24.48 -24.51 -35.25
CA TYR A 276 -24.99 -24.91 -33.95
C TYR A 276 -25.17 -23.67 -33.07
N GLN A 277 -26.36 -23.49 -32.47
CA GLN A 277 -26.66 -22.39 -31.56
C GLN A 277 -27.21 -22.86 -30.22
N PHE A 278 -26.65 -22.32 -29.14
CA PHE A 278 -27.10 -22.61 -27.78
C PHE A 278 -27.84 -21.40 -27.19
N HIS A 279 -29.12 -21.61 -26.89
CA HIS A 279 -30.01 -20.57 -26.40
C HIS A 279 -30.15 -20.64 -24.88
N GLY A 280 -29.37 -19.82 -24.17
CA GLY A 280 -29.58 -19.54 -22.74
C GLY A 280 -30.97 -18.96 -22.50
N CYS A 281 -31.79 -19.58 -21.64
CA CYS A 281 -33.23 -19.34 -21.60
C CYS A 281 -33.58 -17.89 -21.20
N TYR A 282 -32.83 -17.30 -20.25
CA TYR A 282 -33.02 -15.91 -19.82
C TYR A 282 -32.53 -14.89 -20.87
N PHE A 283 -31.39 -15.17 -21.50
CA PHE A 283 -30.77 -14.24 -22.44
C PHE A 283 -31.48 -14.21 -23.80
N HIS A 284 -32.03 -15.35 -24.22
CA HIS A 284 -32.69 -15.53 -25.52
C HIS A 284 -34.23 -15.53 -25.44
N GLY A 285 -34.81 -15.30 -24.26
CA GLY A 285 -36.26 -15.19 -24.08
C GLY A 285 -37.00 -16.49 -24.36
N CYS A 286 -36.62 -17.60 -23.72
CA CYS A 286 -37.27 -18.88 -23.95
C CYS A 286 -38.77 -18.81 -23.60
N PRO A 287 -39.69 -19.09 -24.54
CA PRO A 287 -41.14 -18.96 -24.30
C PRO A 287 -41.68 -20.01 -23.31
N VAL A 288 -40.93 -21.10 -23.08
CA VAL A 288 -41.28 -22.15 -22.11
C VAL A 288 -40.91 -21.73 -20.69
N CYS A 289 -39.71 -21.19 -20.50
CA CYS A 289 -39.21 -20.79 -19.17
C CYS A 289 -39.67 -19.38 -18.75
N PHE A 290 -39.88 -18.50 -19.73
CA PHE A 290 -40.25 -17.10 -19.53
C PHE A 290 -41.39 -16.73 -20.51
N PRO A 291 -42.65 -17.01 -20.15
CA PRO A 291 -43.81 -16.61 -20.95
C PRO A 291 -43.82 -15.09 -21.23
N GLY A 292 -44.20 -14.69 -22.43
CA GLY A 292 -43.90 -13.38 -23.03
C GLY A 292 -44.41 -12.11 -22.33
N HIS A 293 -45.19 -12.22 -21.26
CA HIS A 293 -45.66 -11.09 -20.43
C HIS A 293 -44.73 -10.78 -19.24
N LEU A 294 -43.71 -11.60 -19.00
CA LEU A 294 -42.73 -11.35 -17.94
C LEU A 294 -41.76 -10.25 -18.38
N ALA A 295 -41.67 -9.21 -17.57
CA ALA A 295 -40.66 -8.17 -17.73
C ALA A 295 -39.34 -8.59 -17.06
N PHE A 296 -38.21 -8.22 -17.65
CA PHE A 296 -36.91 -8.30 -17.00
C PHE A 296 -36.37 -6.89 -16.71
N PRO A 297 -35.61 -6.72 -15.61
CA PRO A 297 -34.96 -5.44 -15.33
C PRO A 297 -33.80 -5.21 -16.31
N GLU A 298 -33.80 -4.08 -17.01
CA GLU A 298 -32.62 -3.60 -17.73
C GLU A 298 -31.70 -2.78 -16.82
N SER A 299 -30.41 -2.72 -17.18
CA SER A 299 -29.36 -2.00 -16.47
C SER A 299 -29.62 -0.49 -16.31
N ASN A 300 -30.58 0.06 -17.07
CA ASN A 300 -30.96 1.47 -17.06
C ASN A 300 -32.26 1.76 -16.27
N GLY A 301 -32.86 0.75 -15.63
CA GLY A 301 -34.08 0.93 -14.83
C GLY A 301 -35.40 0.80 -15.61
N ASP A 302 -35.33 0.58 -16.92
CA ASP A 302 -36.50 0.23 -17.75
C ASP A 302 -36.82 -1.27 -17.69
N ARG A 303 -38.07 -1.60 -18.03
CA ARG A 303 -38.58 -2.99 -18.11
C ARG A 303 -38.61 -3.44 -19.57
N GLY A 304 -37.73 -4.36 -19.95
CA GLY A 304 -37.77 -5.05 -21.25
C GLY A 304 -38.65 -6.31 -21.19
N GLU A 305 -39.22 -6.73 -22.31
CA GLU A 305 -40.03 -7.96 -22.40
C GLU A 305 -39.23 -9.14 -22.97
N PHE A 306 -39.38 -10.35 -22.39
CA PHE A 306 -38.72 -11.55 -22.93
C PHE A 306 -39.18 -11.89 -24.37
N SER A 307 -40.37 -11.44 -24.78
CA SER A 307 -40.89 -11.53 -26.15
C SER A 307 -39.94 -10.91 -27.18
N GLN A 308 -39.29 -9.78 -26.85
CA GLN A 308 -38.35 -9.09 -27.73
C GLN A 308 -37.05 -9.88 -27.90
N LYS A 309 -36.50 -10.41 -26.81
CA LYS A 309 -35.32 -11.30 -26.86
C LYS A 309 -35.57 -12.55 -27.70
N PHE A 310 -36.76 -13.13 -27.56
CA PHE A 310 -37.17 -14.28 -28.37
C PHE A 310 -37.26 -13.93 -29.86
N TYR A 311 -37.87 -12.80 -30.18
CA TYR A 311 -37.98 -12.31 -31.55
C TYR A 311 -36.60 -12.11 -32.20
N HIS A 312 -35.64 -11.51 -31.48
CA HIS A 312 -34.27 -11.36 -31.98
C HIS A 312 -33.58 -12.70 -32.24
N THR A 313 -33.77 -13.66 -31.33
CA THR A 313 -33.24 -15.03 -31.47
C THR A 313 -33.81 -15.72 -32.71
N GLN A 314 -35.13 -15.70 -32.90
CA GLN A 314 -35.76 -16.25 -34.09
C GLN A 314 -35.30 -15.57 -35.38
N ARG A 315 -35.20 -14.23 -35.37
CA ARG A 315 -34.76 -13.46 -36.54
C ARG A 315 -33.36 -13.90 -36.98
N ARG A 316 -32.44 -14.13 -36.03
CA ARG A 316 -31.09 -14.64 -36.33
C ARG A 316 -31.12 -16.03 -36.94
N THR A 317 -31.89 -16.95 -36.37
CA THR A 317 -32.06 -18.32 -36.91
C THR A 317 -32.64 -18.29 -38.33
N THR A 318 -33.68 -17.48 -38.58
CA THR A 318 -34.29 -17.34 -39.91
C THR A 318 -33.30 -16.81 -40.94
N VAL A 319 -32.51 -15.78 -40.60
CA VAL A 319 -31.48 -15.23 -41.51
C VAL A 319 -30.46 -16.29 -41.91
N LEU A 320 -30.01 -17.12 -40.96
CA LEU A 320 -29.04 -18.18 -41.25
C LEU A 320 -29.63 -19.28 -42.14
N ARG A 321 -30.86 -19.73 -41.86
CA ARG A 321 -31.55 -20.73 -42.69
C ARG A 321 -31.81 -20.21 -44.10
N SER A 322 -32.26 -18.97 -44.24
CA SER A 322 -32.48 -18.33 -45.56
C SER A 322 -31.20 -18.15 -46.36
N ALA A 323 -30.05 -18.04 -45.70
CA ALA A 323 -28.73 -18.00 -46.35
C ALA A 323 -28.19 -19.39 -46.74
N GLY A 324 -28.98 -20.47 -46.55
CA GLY A 324 -28.64 -21.84 -46.97
C GLY A 324 -27.98 -22.71 -45.90
N TYR A 325 -27.75 -22.19 -44.68
CA TYR A 325 -27.14 -22.95 -43.60
C TYR A 325 -28.14 -23.87 -42.90
N ARG A 326 -27.71 -25.09 -42.56
CA ARG A 326 -28.46 -25.95 -41.64
C ARG A 326 -28.27 -25.41 -40.22
N VAL A 327 -29.33 -25.13 -39.48
CA VAL A 327 -29.22 -24.59 -38.10
C VAL A 327 -29.77 -25.59 -37.08
N VAL A 328 -28.90 -26.04 -36.17
CA VAL A 328 -29.22 -26.92 -35.04
C VAL A 328 -29.22 -26.09 -33.76
N GLU A 329 -30.32 -26.13 -33.02
CA GLU A 329 -30.55 -25.27 -31.85
C GLU A 329 -30.68 -26.13 -30.59
N MET A 330 -30.12 -25.66 -29.47
CA MET A 330 -30.26 -26.28 -28.15
C MET A 330 -30.66 -25.23 -27.13
N TRP A 331 -31.80 -25.43 -26.46
CA TRP A 331 -32.23 -24.57 -25.38
C TRP A 331 -31.65 -25.03 -24.04
N GLU A 332 -31.32 -24.08 -23.17
CA GLU A 332 -30.74 -24.36 -21.86
C GLU A 332 -31.60 -25.31 -21.01
N HIS A 333 -32.92 -25.12 -20.95
CA HIS A 333 -33.79 -26.01 -20.18
C HIS A 333 -33.86 -27.42 -20.79
N THR A 334 -33.72 -27.56 -22.12
CA THR A 334 -33.67 -28.86 -22.79
C THR A 334 -32.37 -29.57 -22.47
N TRP A 335 -31.25 -28.85 -22.45
CA TRP A 335 -29.96 -29.35 -22.03
C TRP A 335 -29.94 -29.80 -20.57
N ASP A 336 -30.53 -29.01 -19.68
CA ASP A 336 -30.60 -29.31 -18.25
C ASP A 336 -31.52 -30.51 -17.95
N ALA A 337 -32.50 -30.80 -18.82
CA ALA A 337 -33.43 -31.91 -18.69
C ALA A 337 -32.93 -33.25 -19.29
N LEU A 338 -31.71 -33.29 -19.85
CA LEU A 338 -31.14 -34.54 -20.38
C LEU A 338 -30.88 -35.56 -19.25
N ASP A 339 -31.43 -36.76 -19.43
CA ASP A 339 -31.26 -37.89 -18.51
C ASP A 339 -30.82 -39.17 -19.28
N PRO A 340 -29.67 -39.79 -18.94
CA PRO A 340 -28.69 -39.32 -17.95
C PRO A 340 -27.96 -38.06 -18.42
N PRO A 341 -27.51 -37.20 -17.49
CA PRO A 341 -26.76 -36.01 -17.85
C PRO A 341 -25.45 -36.42 -18.54
N PRO A 342 -25.06 -35.73 -19.62
CA PRO A 342 -23.86 -36.07 -20.35
C PRO A 342 -22.61 -35.93 -19.47
N THR A 343 -21.78 -36.96 -19.47
CA THR A 343 -20.49 -36.98 -18.75
C THR A 343 -19.50 -36.11 -19.52
N ILE A 344 -19.18 -34.95 -18.96
CA ILE A 344 -18.30 -33.96 -19.59
C ILE A 344 -17.15 -33.66 -18.63
N PRO A 345 -15.89 -33.71 -19.09
CA PRO A 345 -14.76 -33.36 -18.25
C PRO A 345 -14.86 -31.94 -17.70
N ASP A 346 -14.44 -31.75 -16.44
CA ASP A 346 -14.51 -30.44 -15.77
C ASP A 346 -13.76 -29.35 -16.57
N TRP A 347 -12.70 -29.70 -17.30
CA TRP A 347 -11.85 -28.76 -18.03
C TRP A 347 -12.62 -27.95 -19.08
N VAL A 348 -13.70 -28.50 -19.64
CA VAL A 348 -14.56 -27.81 -20.61
C VAL A 348 -15.22 -26.57 -19.98
N SER A 349 -15.42 -26.58 -18.66
CA SER A 349 -15.98 -25.43 -17.92
C SER A 349 -14.94 -24.37 -17.56
N TYR A 350 -13.64 -24.66 -17.77
CA TYR A 350 -12.50 -23.78 -17.49
C TYR A 350 -11.74 -23.34 -18.76
N SER A 351 -12.29 -23.64 -19.93
CA SER A 351 -11.72 -23.32 -21.25
C SER A 351 -11.91 -21.87 -21.70
N ASP A 352 -12.44 -21.01 -20.83
CA ASP A 352 -12.42 -19.56 -21.05
C ASP A 352 -10.99 -19.11 -21.40
N PRO A 353 -10.81 -18.12 -22.28
CA PRO A 353 -9.50 -17.56 -22.54
C PRO A 353 -8.75 -17.17 -21.24
N LEU A 354 -7.42 -17.17 -21.31
CA LEU A 354 -6.59 -16.65 -20.24
C LEU A 354 -6.83 -15.13 -20.11
N GLU A 355 -7.23 -14.69 -18.91
CA GLU A 355 -7.31 -13.28 -18.55
C GLU A 355 -6.08 -12.92 -17.70
N PRO A 356 -5.15 -12.07 -18.18
CA PRO A 356 -3.92 -11.72 -17.46
C PRO A 356 -4.17 -11.16 -16.06
N ARG A 357 -5.29 -10.45 -15.87
CA ARG A 357 -5.62 -9.85 -14.57
C ARG A 357 -5.96 -10.89 -13.50
N ASP A 358 -6.40 -12.09 -13.89
CA ASP A 358 -6.60 -13.20 -12.94
C ASP A 358 -5.28 -13.67 -12.32
N GLY A 359 -4.14 -13.42 -12.99
CA GLY A 359 -2.79 -13.70 -12.49
C GLY A 359 -2.16 -12.54 -11.73
N LEU A 360 -2.71 -11.31 -11.82
CA LEU A 360 -2.14 -10.16 -11.15
C LEU A 360 -2.47 -10.16 -9.64
N PHE A 361 -1.49 -10.56 -8.83
CA PHE A 361 -1.59 -10.57 -7.37
C PHE A 361 -0.71 -9.50 -6.70
N GLY A 362 -1.06 -9.09 -5.48
CA GLY A 362 -0.24 -8.19 -4.67
C GLY A 362 0.92 -8.89 -3.94
N GLY A 363 1.49 -8.22 -2.94
CA GLY A 363 2.50 -8.78 -2.04
C GLY A 363 1.96 -9.82 -1.05
N ARG A 364 2.85 -10.65 -0.49
CA ARG A 364 2.50 -11.64 0.55
C ARG A 364 2.39 -10.93 1.90
N THR A 365 1.28 -11.09 2.61
CA THR A 365 1.13 -10.55 3.97
C THR A 365 0.47 -11.57 4.89
N ASN A 366 1.15 -11.97 5.97
CA ASN A 366 0.58 -12.85 6.97
C ASN A 366 1.31 -12.81 8.31
N ALA A 367 0.59 -13.13 9.39
CA ALA A 367 1.16 -13.38 10.71
C ALA A 367 1.21 -14.89 10.97
N LEU A 368 2.39 -15.51 10.98
CA LEU A 368 2.51 -16.94 11.24
C LEU A 368 2.34 -17.26 12.73
N GLN A 369 2.75 -16.33 13.58
CA GLN A 369 2.61 -16.37 15.02
C GLN A 369 1.86 -15.11 15.50
N LEU A 370 0.87 -15.26 16.39
CA LEU A 370 0.07 -14.15 16.90
C LEU A 370 0.66 -13.50 18.15
N TYR A 371 1.44 -14.25 18.93
CA TYR A 371 2.17 -13.75 20.09
C TYR A 371 3.46 -14.54 20.27
N TYR A 372 4.57 -13.86 20.52
CA TYR A 372 5.87 -14.50 20.78
C TYR A 372 6.70 -13.66 21.76
N GLU A 373 7.33 -14.31 22.73
CA GLU A 373 8.26 -13.70 23.66
C GLU A 373 9.60 -14.41 23.56
N ALA A 374 10.65 -13.62 23.27
CA ALA A 374 12.01 -14.12 23.09
C ALA A 374 12.54 -14.72 24.40
N GLN A 375 13.09 -15.93 24.30
CA GLN A 375 13.84 -16.54 25.38
C GLN A 375 15.26 -15.93 25.47
N ASP A 376 15.99 -16.26 26.54
CA ASP A 376 17.34 -15.70 26.79
C ASP A 376 18.33 -15.99 25.65
N ASP A 377 18.22 -17.16 25.01
CA ASP A 377 19.04 -17.61 23.89
C ASP A 377 18.47 -17.29 22.50
N GLU A 378 17.37 -16.50 22.44
CA GLU A 378 16.68 -16.15 21.20
C GLU A 378 16.78 -14.66 20.87
N THR A 379 17.01 -14.38 19.59
CA THR A 379 17.00 -13.02 19.03
C THR A 379 15.90 -12.93 17.98
N ILE A 380 14.99 -11.97 18.15
CA ILE A 380 13.96 -11.66 17.16
C ILE A 380 14.43 -10.47 16.32
N HIS A 381 14.51 -10.70 15.01
CA HIS A 381 14.95 -9.75 14.00
C HIS A 381 13.76 -9.14 13.28
N TYR A 382 13.89 -7.89 12.86
CA TYR A 382 12.97 -7.23 11.93
C TYR A 382 13.78 -6.67 10.77
N VAL A 383 13.60 -7.28 9.60
CA VAL A 383 14.31 -6.94 8.37
C VAL A 383 13.35 -6.49 7.27
N ASP A 384 13.81 -5.59 6.42
CA ASP A 384 13.08 -5.07 5.25
C ASP A 384 14.00 -5.02 4.03
N PHE A 385 13.46 -5.31 2.85
CA PHE A 385 14.22 -5.22 1.60
C PHE A 385 14.42 -3.77 1.15
N THR A 386 15.66 -3.40 0.85
CA THR A 386 15.98 -2.10 0.26
C THR A 386 15.43 -2.00 -1.17
N SER A 387 14.21 -1.44 -1.29
CA SER A 387 13.50 -1.21 -2.56
C SER A 387 13.20 -2.51 -3.33
N LEU A 388 12.39 -3.40 -2.74
CA LEU A 388 12.04 -4.71 -3.30
C LEU A 388 11.58 -4.66 -4.78
N TYR A 389 10.55 -3.89 -5.12
CA TYR A 389 10.04 -3.85 -6.50
C TYR A 389 11.09 -3.34 -7.51
N PRO A 390 11.80 -2.23 -7.26
CA PRO A 390 12.94 -1.82 -8.09
C PRO A 390 14.03 -2.89 -8.20
N SER A 391 14.33 -3.61 -7.12
CA SER A 391 15.34 -4.68 -7.14
C SER A 391 14.95 -5.78 -8.10
N VAL A 392 13.69 -6.25 -8.09
CA VAL A 392 13.25 -7.31 -9.01
C VAL A 392 13.09 -6.83 -10.44
N MET A 393 12.73 -5.55 -10.66
CA MET A 393 12.74 -4.95 -12.00
C MET A 393 14.13 -4.99 -12.65
N ARG A 394 15.19 -4.94 -11.83
CA ARG A 394 16.57 -4.92 -12.30
C ARG A 394 17.28 -6.29 -12.24
N GLN A 395 16.98 -7.08 -11.21
CA GLN A 395 17.71 -8.31 -10.84
C GLN A 395 16.77 -9.53 -10.70
N GLY A 396 15.45 -9.36 -10.87
CA GLY A 396 14.45 -10.38 -10.53
C GLY A 396 14.32 -11.51 -11.54
N GLY A 397 14.81 -11.33 -12.76
CA GLY A 397 14.83 -12.36 -13.79
C GLY A 397 14.46 -11.83 -15.17
N ALA A 398 14.11 -12.76 -16.06
CA ALA A 398 13.69 -12.48 -17.42
C ALA A 398 12.24 -11.94 -17.48
N TYR A 399 12.04 -10.83 -18.19
CA TYR A 399 10.72 -10.27 -18.49
C TYR A 399 10.28 -10.66 -19.91
N PRO A 400 8.99 -10.96 -20.14
CA PRO A 400 8.43 -11.19 -21.48
C PRO A 400 8.69 -10.02 -22.44
N VAL A 401 9.02 -10.31 -23.70
CA VAL A 401 9.23 -9.29 -24.75
C VAL A 401 8.29 -9.52 -25.93
N GLY A 402 7.69 -8.44 -26.44
CA GLY A 402 6.81 -8.47 -27.60
C GLY A 402 5.43 -9.05 -27.30
N HIS A 403 4.92 -9.87 -28.21
CA HIS A 403 3.62 -10.55 -28.12
C HIS A 403 3.83 -12.06 -27.91
N PRO A 404 2.91 -12.75 -27.21
CA PRO A 404 3.00 -14.17 -26.99
C PRO A 404 2.50 -14.99 -28.19
N GLU A 405 3.02 -16.20 -28.31
CA GLU A 405 2.43 -17.33 -28.99
C GLU A 405 1.43 -18.01 -28.06
N ILE A 406 0.21 -18.25 -28.56
CA ILE A 406 -0.87 -18.83 -27.75
C ILE A 406 -0.85 -20.35 -27.92
N VAL A 407 -0.56 -21.04 -26.83
CA VAL A 407 -0.55 -22.50 -26.79
C VAL A 407 -1.86 -22.97 -26.15
N LEU A 408 -2.67 -23.67 -26.95
CA LEU A 408 -3.98 -24.18 -26.56
C LEU A 408 -3.98 -25.69 -26.38
N ARG A 409 -5.04 -26.18 -25.72
CA ARG A 409 -5.32 -27.60 -25.56
C ARG A 409 -5.71 -28.29 -26.87
N SER A 410 -4.73 -28.52 -27.75
CA SER A 410 -4.86 -29.29 -28.99
C SER A 410 -3.91 -30.49 -29.09
N VAL A 411 -3.04 -30.72 -28.09
CA VAL A 411 -2.02 -31.78 -28.10
C VAL A 411 -2.20 -32.70 -26.89
N ASP A 412 -1.81 -33.97 -26.99
CA ASP A 412 -1.80 -34.91 -25.88
C ASP A 412 -0.90 -34.37 -24.75
N PHE A 413 -1.52 -33.86 -23.68
CA PHE A 413 -0.84 -33.16 -22.58
C PHE A 413 0.06 -34.05 -21.73
N SER A 414 0.01 -35.37 -21.94
CA SER A 414 1.02 -36.29 -21.40
C SER A 414 2.44 -35.96 -21.90
N LEU A 415 2.56 -35.17 -22.98
CA LEU A 415 3.83 -34.78 -23.61
C LEU A 415 4.25 -33.32 -23.35
N LEU A 416 3.39 -32.49 -22.74
CA LEU A 416 3.64 -31.04 -22.65
C LEU A 416 4.38 -30.70 -21.35
N ASN A 417 5.69 -30.43 -21.46
CA ASN A 417 6.48 -29.95 -20.34
C ASN A 417 6.32 -28.43 -20.20
N VAL A 418 5.61 -27.97 -19.15
CA VAL A 418 5.41 -26.53 -18.91
C VAL A 418 6.72 -25.77 -18.73
N GLU A 419 7.81 -26.46 -18.38
CA GLU A 419 9.13 -25.84 -18.25
C GLU A 419 9.72 -25.32 -19.58
N ASP A 420 9.23 -25.83 -20.71
CA ASP A 420 9.63 -25.43 -22.06
C ASP A 420 9.01 -24.08 -22.47
N TYR A 421 8.01 -23.61 -21.73
CA TYR A 421 7.33 -22.35 -22.00
C TYR A 421 7.74 -21.27 -21.00
N TYR A 422 7.51 -20.02 -21.39
CA TYR A 422 7.80 -18.84 -20.58
C TYR A 422 6.74 -17.77 -20.79
N GLY A 423 6.10 -17.30 -19.71
CA GLY A 423 5.00 -16.33 -19.77
C GLY A 423 3.93 -16.61 -18.72
N LEU A 424 2.66 -16.47 -19.11
CA LEU A 424 1.49 -16.70 -18.25
C LEU A 424 0.87 -18.07 -18.52
N ASN A 425 0.52 -18.78 -17.45
CA ASN A 425 0.03 -20.15 -17.52
C ASN A 425 -1.32 -20.26 -16.81
N LYS A 426 -2.39 -20.55 -17.55
CA LYS A 426 -3.69 -20.93 -16.98
C LYS A 426 -3.70 -22.44 -16.78
N VAL A 427 -3.56 -22.88 -15.54
CA VAL A 427 -3.36 -24.31 -15.21
C VAL A 427 -4.19 -24.74 -14.01
N LYS A 428 -4.39 -26.05 -13.87
CA LYS A 428 -4.90 -26.71 -12.67
C LYS A 428 -3.75 -27.40 -11.98
N VAL A 429 -3.55 -27.09 -10.70
CA VAL A 429 -2.45 -27.63 -9.90
C VAL A 429 -2.96 -28.28 -8.62
N LEU A 430 -2.28 -29.36 -8.22
CA LEU A 430 -2.48 -30.03 -6.95
C LEU A 430 -1.34 -29.68 -6.00
N PRO A 431 -1.60 -28.92 -4.92
CA PRO A 431 -0.59 -28.65 -3.91
C PRO A 431 -0.19 -29.93 -3.13
N PRO A 432 1.03 -29.98 -2.56
CA PRO A 432 1.38 -30.97 -1.53
C PRO A 432 0.51 -30.80 -0.27
N ARG A 433 0.54 -31.76 0.67
CA ARG A 433 -0.28 -31.70 1.90
C ARG A 433 0.49 -31.11 3.10
N ASP A 434 1.81 -31.14 3.04
CA ASP A 434 2.76 -30.92 4.13
C ASP A 434 3.62 -29.66 3.92
N LEU A 435 3.17 -28.70 3.12
CA LEU A 435 3.91 -27.47 2.85
C LEU A 435 3.46 -26.30 3.76
N TYR A 436 4.29 -25.95 4.74
CA TYR A 436 3.98 -24.91 5.74
C TYR A 436 3.77 -23.51 5.13
N LEU A 437 4.49 -23.21 4.04
CA LEU A 437 4.45 -21.96 3.30
C LEU A 437 4.03 -22.22 1.85
N PRO A 438 2.73 -22.17 1.50
CA PRO A 438 2.30 -22.43 0.13
C PRO A 438 2.81 -21.35 -0.83
N VAL A 439 3.20 -21.72 -2.04
CA VAL A 439 3.83 -20.81 -3.01
C VAL A 439 2.78 -20.00 -3.75
N LEU A 440 1.82 -20.68 -4.38
CA LEU A 440 0.94 -20.08 -5.37
C LEU A 440 -0.17 -19.23 -4.72
N PRO A 441 -0.33 -17.97 -5.16
CA PRO A 441 -1.43 -17.11 -4.74
C PRO A 441 -2.77 -17.51 -5.37
N ILE A 442 -3.87 -17.27 -4.65
CA ILE A 442 -5.23 -17.36 -5.18
C ILE A 442 -6.15 -16.35 -4.48
N HIS A 443 -7.10 -15.77 -5.22
CA HIS A 443 -8.17 -14.97 -4.63
C HIS A 443 -9.34 -15.87 -4.23
N LEU A 444 -9.62 -15.96 -2.94
CA LEU A 444 -10.78 -16.68 -2.38
C LEU A 444 -11.46 -15.79 -1.35
N ASN A 445 -12.79 -15.77 -1.32
CA ASN A 445 -13.58 -14.98 -0.36
C ASN A 445 -13.17 -13.49 -0.33
N GLY A 446 -12.87 -12.92 -1.49
CA GLY A 446 -12.43 -11.52 -1.65
C GLY A 446 -11.02 -11.22 -1.10
N LYS A 447 -10.21 -12.24 -0.78
CA LYS A 447 -8.88 -12.10 -0.17
C LYS A 447 -7.82 -12.85 -0.95
N LEU A 448 -6.62 -12.25 -1.02
CA LEU A 448 -5.42 -12.93 -1.47
C LEU A 448 -4.94 -13.93 -0.40
N MET A 449 -4.92 -15.21 -0.76
CA MET A 449 -4.59 -16.35 0.09
C MET A 449 -3.52 -17.25 -0.54
N PHE A 450 -2.85 -18.04 0.30
CA PHE A 450 -1.86 -19.05 -0.07
C PHE A 450 -2.26 -20.36 0.62
N VAL A 451 -2.75 -21.34 -0.14
CA VAL A 451 -3.50 -22.49 0.40
C VAL A 451 -3.05 -23.81 -0.23
N LEU A 452 -3.33 -24.92 0.46
CA LEU A 452 -3.07 -26.29 -0.02
C LEU A 452 -4.34 -27.07 -0.41
N CYS A 453 -5.51 -26.50 -0.11
CA CYS A 453 -6.81 -27.06 -0.47
C CYS A 453 -7.80 -25.94 -0.75
N ARG A 454 -8.28 -25.88 -2.00
CA ARG A 454 -9.33 -24.94 -2.43
C ARG A 454 -10.56 -25.01 -1.54
N THR A 455 -11.18 -26.19 -1.39
CA THR A 455 -12.43 -26.34 -0.65
C THR A 455 -12.32 -26.00 0.84
N CYS A 456 -11.19 -26.29 1.50
CA CYS A 456 -10.96 -25.87 2.89
C CYS A 456 -10.95 -24.34 3.03
N ALA A 457 -10.30 -23.65 2.10
CA ALA A 457 -10.19 -22.20 2.11
C ALA A 457 -11.51 -21.51 1.72
N GLU A 458 -12.21 -22.02 0.70
CA GLU A 458 -13.55 -21.54 0.30
C GLU A 458 -14.53 -21.61 1.48
N LYS A 459 -14.55 -22.73 2.21
CA LYS A 459 -15.41 -22.95 3.39
C LYS A 459 -14.88 -22.30 4.67
N LEU A 460 -13.73 -21.62 4.64
CA LEU A 460 -13.04 -21.08 5.82
C LEU A 460 -12.96 -22.08 6.99
N ASN A 461 -12.62 -23.34 6.68
CA ASN A 461 -12.62 -24.43 7.64
C ASN A 461 -11.49 -24.26 8.68
N GLN A 462 -11.83 -23.76 9.87
CA GLN A 462 -10.89 -23.48 10.96
C GLN A 462 -10.64 -24.66 11.91
N THR A 463 -11.54 -25.64 11.98
CA THR A 463 -11.55 -26.63 13.07
C THR A 463 -11.25 -28.06 12.60
N SER A 464 -11.71 -28.46 11.42
CA SER A 464 -11.62 -29.85 10.99
C SER A 464 -10.40 -30.13 10.10
N LYS A 465 -9.78 -31.29 10.30
CA LYS A 465 -8.68 -31.77 9.42
C LYS A 465 -9.19 -31.96 7.99
N CYS A 466 -8.35 -31.63 7.01
CA CYS A 466 -8.70 -31.77 5.60
C CYS A 466 -8.84 -33.25 5.19
N ARG A 467 -10.04 -33.65 4.76
CA ARG A 467 -10.32 -34.99 4.20
C ARG A 467 -10.64 -34.97 2.70
N HIS A 468 -10.49 -33.81 2.07
CA HIS A 468 -10.82 -33.60 0.68
C HIS A 468 -9.89 -34.39 -0.26
N ASN A 469 -10.43 -34.85 -1.37
CA ASN A 469 -9.71 -35.57 -2.42
C ASN A 469 -8.90 -34.61 -3.33
N SER A 470 -8.14 -35.15 -4.28
CA SER A 470 -7.30 -34.34 -5.18
C SER A 470 -8.09 -33.34 -6.03
N LYS A 471 -9.30 -33.69 -6.49
CA LYS A 471 -10.16 -32.82 -7.31
C LYS A 471 -10.70 -31.63 -6.51
N GLU A 472 -11.08 -31.85 -5.26
CA GLU A 472 -11.54 -30.82 -4.34
C GLU A 472 -10.40 -29.89 -3.86
N ARG A 473 -9.20 -30.45 -3.69
CA ARG A 473 -8.02 -29.69 -3.25
C ARG A 473 -7.42 -28.80 -4.33
N ALA A 474 -7.49 -29.24 -5.58
CA ALA A 474 -6.82 -28.60 -6.71
C ALA A 474 -7.19 -27.12 -6.87
N LEU A 475 -6.19 -26.32 -7.23
CA LEU A 475 -6.31 -24.89 -7.54
C LEU A 475 -6.36 -24.72 -9.05
N VAL A 476 -7.20 -23.81 -9.53
CA VAL A 476 -7.21 -23.34 -10.93
C VAL A 476 -6.92 -21.85 -10.90
N GLY A 477 -5.95 -21.41 -11.70
CA GLY A 477 -5.53 -20.02 -11.72
C GLY A 477 -4.58 -19.73 -12.86
N VAL A 478 -4.24 -18.46 -12.98
CA VAL A 478 -3.22 -17.95 -13.90
C VAL A 478 -1.98 -17.61 -13.07
N TRP A 479 -0.84 -18.16 -13.43
CA TRP A 479 0.43 -17.86 -12.75
C TRP A 479 1.55 -17.65 -13.75
N THR A 480 2.49 -16.80 -13.37
CA THR A 480 3.72 -16.63 -14.14
C THR A 480 4.54 -17.92 -14.13
N THR A 481 5.36 -18.09 -15.15
CA THR A 481 6.27 -19.24 -15.25
C THR A 481 7.24 -19.34 -14.07
N PRO A 482 7.89 -18.24 -13.59
CA PRO A 482 8.73 -18.29 -12.39
C PRO A 482 8.03 -18.83 -11.13
N GLU A 483 6.81 -18.35 -10.83
CA GLU A 483 6.06 -18.83 -9.66
C GLU A 483 5.64 -20.29 -9.80
N LEU A 484 5.19 -20.68 -11.00
CA LEU A 484 4.81 -22.06 -11.27
C LEU A 484 6.01 -23.01 -11.14
N LYS A 485 7.18 -22.63 -11.67
CA LYS A 485 8.43 -23.42 -11.52
C LYS A 485 8.81 -23.60 -10.05
N LYS A 486 8.78 -22.54 -9.23
CA LYS A 486 9.04 -22.65 -7.78
C LYS A 486 8.03 -23.56 -7.08
N ALA A 487 6.76 -23.51 -7.49
CA ALA A 487 5.73 -24.39 -6.94
C ALA A 487 5.99 -25.87 -7.29
N LEU A 488 6.36 -26.17 -8.53
CA LEU A 488 6.71 -27.53 -8.96
C LEU A 488 7.90 -28.10 -8.18
N GLN A 489 8.95 -27.29 -7.96
CA GLN A 489 10.11 -27.67 -7.14
C GLN A 489 9.71 -28.07 -5.71
N LEU A 490 8.64 -27.48 -5.19
CA LEU A 490 8.11 -27.73 -3.85
C LEU A 490 7.01 -28.80 -3.82
N GLY A 491 6.89 -29.61 -4.87
CA GLY A 491 6.04 -30.81 -4.89
C GLY A 491 4.61 -30.57 -5.36
N TYR A 492 4.30 -29.41 -5.94
CA TYR A 492 3.03 -29.22 -6.65
C TYR A 492 3.01 -30.10 -7.91
N LYS A 493 1.83 -30.58 -8.30
CA LYS A 493 1.63 -31.35 -9.53
C LYS A 493 0.68 -30.62 -10.46
N ILE A 494 1.06 -30.44 -11.72
CA ILE A 494 0.12 -29.97 -12.74
C ILE A 494 -0.84 -31.13 -13.05
N LEU A 495 -2.14 -30.85 -12.94
CA LEU A 495 -3.21 -31.79 -13.29
C LEU A 495 -3.74 -31.53 -14.70
N ASP A 496 -3.88 -30.26 -15.07
CA ASP A 496 -4.36 -29.85 -16.38
C ASP A 496 -3.71 -28.51 -16.79
N VAL A 497 -3.48 -28.33 -18.09
CA VAL A 497 -3.12 -27.04 -18.69
C VAL A 497 -4.27 -26.61 -19.58
N TYR A 498 -4.69 -25.35 -19.46
CA TYR A 498 -5.81 -24.79 -20.22
C TYR A 498 -5.33 -23.90 -21.38
N GLU A 499 -4.40 -22.99 -21.07
CA GLU A 499 -3.85 -22.03 -22.02
C GLU A 499 -2.52 -21.49 -21.51
N ILE A 500 -1.53 -21.33 -22.39
CA ILE A 500 -0.26 -20.69 -22.09
C ILE A 500 -0.05 -19.54 -23.06
N TRP A 501 0.31 -18.37 -22.54
CA TRP A 501 0.84 -17.27 -23.33
C TRP A 501 2.36 -17.36 -23.29
N HIS A 502 2.94 -18.01 -24.31
CA HIS A 502 4.37 -18.21 -24.41
C HIS A 502 5.03 -17.03 -25.09
N TYR A 503 6.03 -16.42 -24.46
CA TYR A 503 6.87 -15.40 -25.03
C TYR A 503 8.22 -16.02 -25.43
N PRO A 504 8.50 -16.18 -26.73
CA PRO A 504 9.77 -16.73 -27.20
C PRO A 504 10.96 -15.85 -26.85
N GLN A 505 10.73 -14.54 -26.74
CA GLN A 505 11.74 -13.56 -26.39
C GLN A 505 11.55 -13.07 -24.95
N THR A 506 12.67 -12.97 -24.23
CA THR A 506 12.70 -12.42 -22.88
C THR A 506 13.88 -11.47 -22.70
N SER A 507 13.83 -10.60 -21.70
CA SER A 507 14.88 -9.64 -21.37
C SER A 507 15.08 -9.51 -19.87
N THR A 508 16.33 -9.66 -19.41
CA THR A 508 16.74 -9.40 -18.02
C THR A 508 17.08 -7.92 -17.75
N THR A 509 17.14 -7.09 -18.81
CA THR A 509 17.60 -5.70 -18.75
C THR A 509 16.51 -4.69 -19.12
N LEU A 510 15.27 -5.16 -19.33
CA LEU A 510 14.13 -4.35 -19.80
C LEU A 510 13.91 -3.07 -18.97
N PHE A 511 14.10 -3.14 -17.65
CA PHE A 511 13.99 -1.99 -16.75
C PHE A 511 15.34 -1.54 -16.17
N GLY A 512 16.44 -2.19 -16.54
CA GLY A 512 17.75 -2.04 -15.88
C GLY A 512 18.26 -0.60 -15.89
N LYS A 513 18.31 0.04 -17.06
CA LYS A 513 18.76 1.44 -17.20
C LYS A 513 17.88 2.42 -16.43
N TYR A 514 16.55 2.22 -16.47
CA TYR A 514 15.61 3.07 -15.72
C TYR A 514 15.88 3.00 -14.22
N VAL A 515 15.95 1.79 -13.66
CA VAL A 515 16.21 1.59 -12.23
C VAL A 515 17.58 2.15 -11.86
N GLN A 516 18.61 1.89 -12.68
CA GLN A 516 19.96 2.41 -12.46
C GLN A 516 20.01 3.93 -12.38
N THR A 517 19.40 4.64 -13.33
CA THR A 517 19.39 6.11 -13.36
C THR A 517 18.73 6.70 -12.12
N TYR A 518 17.55 6.22 -11.75
CA TYR A 518 16.84 6.78 -10.59
C TYR A 518 17.40 6.28 -9.25
N LEU A 519 18.07 5.13 -9.22
CA LEU A 519 18.81 4.67 -8.04
C LEU A 519 20.05 5.52 -7.79
N GLN A 520 20.84 5.81 -8.85
CA GLN A 520 21.96 6.75 -8.78
C GLN A 520 21.51 8.09 -8.22
N LEU A 521 20.44 8.66 -8.79
CA LEU A 521 19.88 9.94 -8.36
C LEU A 521 19.41 9.91 -6.89
N LYS A 522 18.74 8.84 -6.49
CA LYS A 522 18.31 8.62 -5.10
C LYS A 522 19.51 8.59 -4.15
N GLN A 523 20.59 7.93 -4.55
CA GLN A 523 21.78 7.76 -3.72
C GLN A 523 22.59 9.05 -3.62
N GLU A 524 22.85 9.74 -4.74
CA GLU A 524 23.49 11.06 -4.76
C GLU A 524 22.73 12.08 -3.90
N ALA A 525 21.40 12.08 -3.96
CA ALA A 525 20.54 12.96 -3.17
C ALA A 525 20.45 12.60 -1.68
N SER A 526 20.95 11.43 -1.27
CA SER A 526 20.97 11.02 0.14
C SER A 526 22.12 11.66 0.92
N GLY A 527 23.15 12.15 0.22
CA GLY A 527 24.40 12.56 0.82
C GLY A 527 25.32 11.38 1.17
N TRP A 528 26.43 11.70 1.82
CA TRP A 528 27.44 10.72 2.21
C TRP A 528 26.96 9.80 3.34
N PRO A 529 27.28 8.50 3.31
CA PRO A 529 27.09 7.60 4.45
C PRO A 529 27.74 8.13 5.73
N SER A 530 27.21 7.74 6.89
CA SER A 530 27.69 8.23 8.20
C SER A 530 29.14 7.84 8.52
N TRP A 531 29.65 6.78 7.90
CA TRP A 531 31.03 6.32 8.04
C TRP A 531 31.99 7.09 7.14
N CYS A 532 31.52 7.73 6.07
CA CYS A 532 32.37 8.48 5.14
C CYS A 532 32.81 9.83 5.72
N LYS A 533 33.98 9.87 6.36
CA LYS A 533 34.52 11.07 7.03
C LYS A 533 35.75 11.64 6.33
N THR A 534 36.56 10.80 5.70
CA THR A 534 37.78 11.20 4.99
C THR A 534 37.62 11.10 3.47
N PRO A 535 38.53 11.71 2.67
CA PRO A 535 38.57 11.53 1.23
C PRO A 535 38.74 10.06 0.81
N GLU A 536 39.50 9.27 1.58
CA GLU A 536 39.69 7.84 1.34
C GLU A 536 38.37 7.07 1.56
N ASP A 537 37.61 7.40 2.61
CA ASP A 537 36.29 6.78 2.83
C ASP A 537 35.32 7.10 1.68
N ARG A 538 35.41 8.32 1.12
CA ARG A 538 34.59 8.73 -0.03
C ARG A 538 34.96 7.91 -1.26
N GLN A 539 36.25 7.75 -1.54
CA GLN A 539 36.71 6.95 -2.67
C GLN A 539 36.31 5.48 -2.51
N CYS A 540 36.49 4.92 -1.31
CA CYS A 540 36.03 3.58 -0.96
C CYS A 540 34.53 3.42 -1.24
N TYR A 541 33.70 4.35 -0.77
CA TYR A 541 32.27 4.32 -1.02
C TYR A 541 31.91 4.36 -2.51
N LEU A 542 32.59 5.20 -3.30
CA LEU A 542 32.36 5.28 -4.75
C LEU A 542 32.73 3.97 -5.45
N ASP A 543 33.89 3.41 -5.11
CA ASP A 543 34.39 2.17 -5.72
C ASP A 543 33.58 0.95 -5.28
N ASP A 544 33.18 0.87 -4.01
CA ASP A 544 32.30 -0.18 -3.49
C ASP A 544 30.93 -0.13 -4.16
N TYR A 545 30.35 1.06 -4.32
CA TYR A 545 29.06 1.21 -4.98
C TYR A 545 29.15 0.86 -6.47
N GLU A 546 30.23 1.23 -7.16
CA GLU A 546 30.43 0.82 -8.55
C GLU A 546 30.68 -0.70 -8.68
N ALA A 547 31.45 -1.31 -7.78
CA ALA A 547 31.73 -2.74 -7.80
C ALA A 547 30.47 -3.57 -7.54
N HIS A 548 29.64 -3.17 -6.57
CA HIS A 548 28.44 -3.91 -6.19
C HIS A 548 27.24 -3.60 -7.09
N GLU A 549 27.03 -2.33 -7.42
CA GLU A 549 25.85 -1.88 -8.16
C GLU A 549 26.16 -1.61 -9.63
N GLY A 550 27.40 -1.59 -10.10
CA GLY A 550 27.70 -1.17 -11.48
C GLY A 550 27.27 0.28 -11.77
N ILE A 551 27.18 1.12 -10.72
CA ILE A 551 26.76 2.52 -10.81
C ILE A 551 27.91 3.41 -10.32
N ARG A 552 28.53 4.16 -11.23
CA ARG A 552 29.47 5.21 -10.85
C ARG A 552 28.71 6.42 -10.32
N LEU A 553 28.71 6.63 -9.01
CA LEU A 553 28.15 7.85 -8.40
C LEU A 553 29.01 9.07 -8.75
N ARG A 554 28.39 10.23 -8.94
CA ARG A 554 29.12 11.49 -9.22
C ARG A 554 29.40 12.23 -7.92
N GLU A 555 30.67 12.33 -7.55
CA GLU A 555 31.10 12.91 -6.27
C GLU A 555 30.54 14.32 -6.04
N ASP A 556 30.57 15.18 -7.06
CA ASP A 556 30.10 16.56 -7.03
C ASP A 556 28.57 16.69 -6.89
N HIS A 557 27.83 15.61 -7.16
CA HIS A 557 26.38 15.54 -7.01
C HIS A 557 25.95 14.96 -5.67
N ILE A 558 26.85 14.32 -4.90
CA ILE A 558 26.51 13.73 -3.59
C ILE A 558 26.28 14.84 -2.57
N ARG A 559 25.01 15.11 -2.28
CA ARG A 559 24.57 16.09 -1.28
C ARG A 559 23.19 15.75 -0.77
N VAL A 560 22.91 16.08 0.49
CA VAL A 560 21.59 15.88 1.07
C VAL A 560 20.58 16.77 0.35
N ASN A 561 19.67 16.16 -0.41
CA ASN A 561 18.56 16.80 -1.09
C ASN A 561 17.28 15.98 -0.90
N PRO A 562 16.48 16.28 0.14
CA PRO A 562 15.28 15.51 0.47
C PRO A 562 14.23 15.49 -0.64
N GLY A 563 14.06 16.60 -1.36
CA GLY A 563 13.08 16.71 -2.46
C GLY A 563 13.46 15.83 -3.66
N LEU A 564 14.72 15.90 -4.08
CA LEU A 564 15.24 15.06 -5.17
C LEU A 564 15.23 13.57 -4.80
N ARG A 565 15.62 13.24 -3.56
CA ARG A 565 15.55 11.86 -3.05
C ARG A 565 14.12 11.33 -3.05
N ALA A 566 13.16 12.14 -2.59
CA ALA A 566 11.75 11.76 -2.62
C ALA A 566 11.26 11.51 -4.04
N LEU A 567 11.61 12.40 -4.99
CA LEU A 567 11.26 12.23 -6.40
C LEU A 567 11.87 10.94 -6.99
N ALA A 568 13.17 10.71 -6.80
CA ALA A 568 13.85 9.53 -7.30
C ALA A 568 13.22 8.24 -6.74
N LYS A 569 12.89 8.21 -5.44
CA LYS A 569 12.14 7.11 -4.81
C LYS A 569 10.77 6.90 -5.45
N LEU A 570 10.07 7.98 -5.79
CA LEU A 570 8.77 7.92 -6.47
C LEU A 570 8.89 7.33 -7.88
N PHE A 571 9.90 7.71 -8.67
CA PHE A 571 10.16 7.11 -9.99
C PHE A 571 10.44 5.60 -9.89
N LEU A 572 11.23 5.19 -8.91
CA LEU A 572 11.54 3.77 -8.69
C LEU A 572 10.27 2.95 -8.36
N ASN A 573 9.41 3.45 -7.47
CA ASN A 573 8.29 2.67 -6.95
C ASN A 573 7.00 2.75 -7.76
N SER A 574 6.80 3.80 -8.56
CA SER A 574 5.50 4.08 -9.21
C SER A 574 5.35 3.49 -10.61
N LEU A 575 6.46 3.11 -11.28
CA LEU A 575 6.43 2.65 -12.67
C LEU A 575 5.63 1.35 -12.83
N TRP A 576 5.95 0.32 -12.04
CA TRP A 576 5.30 -0.98 -12.16
C TRP A 576 3.79 -0.91 -11.89
N GLY A 577 3.37 -0.08 -10.93
CA GLY A 577 1.96 0.12 -10.61
C GLY A 577 1.17 0.69 -11.78
N LYS A 578 1.81 1.51 -12.63
CA LYS A 578 1.18 2.04 -13.85
C LYS A 578 0.94 0.94 -14.90
N PHE A 579 1.84 -0.03 -15.02
CA PHE A 579 1.63 -1.19 -15.90
C PHE A 579 0.40 -2.00 -15.49
N GLY A 580 0.11 -2.12 -14.20
CA GLY A 580 -1.06 -2.84 -13.67
C GLY A 580 -2.38 -2.06 -13.70
N GLN A 581 -2.39 -0.82 -14.19
CA GLN A 581 -3.57 0.06 -14.14
C GLN A 581 -4.79 -0.60 -14.79
N ASN A 582 -5.94 -0.50 -14.13
CA ASN A 582 -7.21 -0.93 -14.69
C ASN A 582 -7.65 0.05 -15.80
N PRO A 583 -7.90 -0.40 -17.05
CA PRO A 583 -8.43 0.47 -18.10
C PRO A 583 -9.91 0.85 -17.88
N PHE A 584 -10.65 0.09 -17.06
CA PHE A 584 -12.06 0.29 -16.74
C PHE A 584 -12.22 1.26 -15.55
N LEU A 585 -11.91 2.55 -15.75
CA LEU A 585 -12.10 3.58 -14.73
C LEU A 585 -13.29 4.49 -15.08
N PRO A 586 -14.15 4.83 -14.10
CA PRO A 586 -15.17 5.84 -14.27
C PRO A 586 -14.53 7.15 -14.72
N SER A 587 -15.04 7.70 -15.82
CA SER A 587 -14.60 8.97 -16.38
C SER A 587 -15.41 10.11 -15.78
N THR A 588 -14.76 11.24 -15.56
CA THR A 588 -15.41 12.48 -15.11
C THR A 588 -15.10 13.59 -16.10
N GLU A 589 -16.13 14.19 -16.67
CA GLU A 589 -16.02 15.24 -17.68
C GLU A 589 -16.79 16.48 -17.23
N TYR A 590 -16.19 17.65 -17.37
CA TYR A 590 -16.83 18.94 -17.16
C TYR A 590 -17.26 19.46 -18.53
N VAL A 591 -18.57 19.61 -18.71
CA VAL A 591 -19.21 19.86 -20.00
C VAL A 591 -19.91 21.21 -19.95
N ASP A 592 -19.43 22.12 -20.78
CA ASP A 592 -19.98 23.47 -20.99
C ASP A 592 -20.69 23.61 -22.35
N SER A 593 -20.60 22.58 -23.20
CA SER A 593 -21.21 22.55 -24.54
C SER A 593 -22.48 21.69 -24.56
N PRO A 594 -23.63 22.24 -24.99
CA PRO A 594 -24.86 21.47 -25.17
C PRO A 594 -24.71 20.28 -26.13
N LYS A 595 -23.89 20.42 -27.18
CA LYS A 595 -23.60 19.35 -28.13
C LYS A 595 -22.92 18.17 -27.43
N ARG A 596 -21.85 18.46 -26.69
CA ARG A 596 -21.09 17.43 -25.97
C ARG A 596 -21.94 16.77 -24.88
N PHE A 597 -22.80 17.55 -24.22
CA PHE A 597 -23.76 17.03 -23.26
C PHE A 597 -24.74 16.05 -23.92
N ALA A 598 -25.33 16.41 -25.05
CA ALA A 598 -26.24 15.54 -25.79
C ALA A 598 -25.56 14.26 -26.29
N GLU A 599 -24.31 14.35 -26.76
CA GLU A 599 -23.51 13.18 -27.17
C GLU A 599 -23.31 12.19 -26.00
N LEU A 600 -23.02 12.68 -24.80
CA LEU A 600 -22.79 11.82 -23.63
C LEU A 600 -24.10 11.25 -23.07
N MET A 601 -25.18 12.04 -23.03
CA MET A 601 -26.46 11.61 -22.47
C MET A 601 -27.24 10.68 -23.42
N PHE A 602 -27.15 10.91 -24.72
CA PHE A 602 -28.03 10.26 -25.71
C PHE A 602 -27.27 9.52 -26.82
N GLY A 603 -25.94 9.65 -26.92
CA GLY A 603 -25.14 8.99 -27.95
C GLY A 603 -24.94 7.48 -27.75
N GLY A 604 -25.37 6.93 -26.61
CA GLY A 604 -25.38 5.49 -26.33
C GLY A 604 -24.01 4.84 -26.12
N GLN A 605 -22.91 5.61 -26.15
CA GLN A 605 -21.53 5.13 -26.01
C GLN A 605 -21.06 4.98 -24.55
N VAL A 606 -21.77 5.62 -23.62
CA VAL A 606 -21.41 5.69 -22.21
C VAL A 606 -22.65 5.46 -21.34
N ASP A 607 -22.43 4.94 -20.14
CA ASP A 607 -23.43 4.81 -19.09
C ASP A 607 -23.19 5.93 -18.06
N VAL A 608 -23.99 6.98 -18.15
CA VAL A 608 -23.91 8.12 -17.22
C VAL A 608 -24.39 7.67 -15.83
N LYS A 609 -23.50 7.75 -14.84
CA LYS A 609 -23.77 7.38 -13.45
C LYS A 609 -24.25 8.57 -12.63
N HIS A 610 -23.63 9.73 -12.83
CA HIS A 610 -23.95 10.94 -12.07
C HIS A 610 -23.90 12.19 -12.93
N LEU A 611 -24.85 13.09 -12.69
CA LEU A 611 -24.91 14.42 -13.28
C LEU A 611 -24.99 15.43 -12.14
N LEU A 612 -24.08 16.40 -12.16
CA LEU A 612 -24.06 17.50 -11.21
C LEU A 612 -24.03 18.83 -11.97
N LEU A 613 -25.06 19.64 -11.83
CA LEU A 613 -25.06 21.02 -12.29
C LEU A 613 -24.16 21.83 -11.35
N ILE A 614 -23.08 22.41 -11.88
CA ILE A 614 -22.16 23.25 -11.11
C ILE A 614 -22.59 24.71 -11.23
N THR A 615 -22.87 25.14 -12.45
CA THR A 615 -23.47 26.43 -12.78
C THR A 615 -24.49 26.25 -13.89
N ASP A 616 -25.20 27.30 -14.25
CA ASP A 616 -26.21 27.28 -15.34
C ASP A 616 -25.62 26.84 -16.69
N ASN A 617 -24.31 26.99 -16.88
CA ASN A 617 -23.60 26.67 -18.13
C ASN A 617 -22.53 25.58 -17.98
N LEU A 618 -22.42 24.93 -16.81
CA LEU A 618 -21.39 23.91 -16.58
C LEU A 618 -21.98 22.72 -15.85
N VAL A 619 -21.95 21.57 -16.53
CA VAL A 619 -22.41 20.30 -16.00
C VAL A 619 -21.22 19.37 -15.83
N GLN A 620 -21.14 18.72 -14.68
CA GLN A 620 -20.22 17.63 -14.48
C GLN A 620 -20.92 16.29 -14.67
N LEU A 621 -20.42 15.50 -15.60
CA LEU A 621 -20.89 14.15 -15.86
C LEU A 621 -19.85 13.13 -15.39
N GLN A 622 -20.29 12.15 -14.63
CA GLN A 622 -19.53 10.95 -14.34
C GLN A 622 -20.17 9.78 -15.09
N TYR A 623 -19.38 9.08 -15.88
CA TYR A 623 -19.88 8.00 -16.74
C TYR A 623 -18.85 6.87 -16.84
N ASP A 624 -19.36 5.66 -17.04
CA ASP A 624 -18.55 4.54 -17.48
C ASP A 624 -18.68 4.44 -19.00
N LYS A 625 -17.57 4.22 -19.71
CA LYS A 625 -17.66 3.89 -21.12
C LYS A 625 -18.20 2.47 -21.22
N LYS A 626 -19.17 2.25 -22.11
CA LYS A 626 -19.59 0.88 -22.40
C LYS A 626 -18.41 0.13 -22.98
N ASP A 627 -18.34 -1.16 -22.67
CA ASP A 627 -17.17 -1.97 -22.96
C ASP A 627 -16.73 -1.81 -24.42
N GLU A 628 -17.66 -1.84 -25.38
CA GLU A 628 -17.42 -1.75 -26.82
C GLU A 628 -16.60 -0.52 -27.24
N PHE A 629 -16.66 0.56 -26.48
CA PHE A 629 -16.01 1.84 -26.77
C PHE A 629 -14.71 2.08 -25.98
N ILE A 630 -14.29 1.10 -25.17
CA ILE A 630 -13.01 1.16 -24.43
C ILE A 630 -11.88 0.75 -25.36
N ARG A 631 -10.83 1.59 -25.44
CA ARG A 631 -9.62 1.30 -26.21
C ARG A 631 -8.55 0.70 -25.30
N SER A 632 -7.74 -0.23 -25.83
CA SER A 632 -6.55 -0.72 -25.10
C SER A 632 -5.65 0.46 -24.74
N SER A 633 -5.23 0.52 -23.48
CA SER A 633 -4.28 1.54 -23.03
C SER A 633 -2.91 1.23 -23.60
N PRO A 634 -2.28 2.12 -24.39
CA PRO A 634 -0.92 1.90 -24.86
C PRO A 634 0.09 1.98 -23.71
N PHE A 635 -0.32 2.43 -22.52
CA PHE A 635 0.54 2.69 -21.36
C PHE A 635 0.45 1.62 -20.25
N ALA A 636 -0.30 0.56 -20.46
CA ALA A 636 -0.48 -0.51 -19.47
C ALA A 636 0.06 -1.85 -20.01
N SER A 637 0.51 -2.71 -19.11
CA SER A 637 0.87 -4.08 -19.42
C SER A 637 0.70 -4.94 -18.16
N VAL A 638 -0.47 -5.57 -18.05
CA VAL A 638 -0.83 -6.41 -16.90
C VAL A 638 0.17 -7.56 -16.74
N VAL A 639 0.67 -8.11 -17.85
CA VAL A 639 1.70 -9.15 -17.89
C VAL A 639 2.97 -8.72 -17.15
N HIS A 640 3.49 -7.53 -17.45
CA HIS A 640 4.72 -7.04 -16.80
C HIS A 640 4.48 -6.71 -15.33
N ALA A 641 3.31 -6.16 -14.98
CA ALA A 641 2.95 -5.93 -13.58
C ALA A 641 2.88 -7.27 -12.80
N ASP A 642 2.31 -8.31 -13.41
CA ASP A 642 2.26 -9.65 -12.81
C ASP A 642 3.68 -10.18 -12.58
N PHE A 643 4.53 -10.18 -13.61
CA PHE A 643 5.94 -10.59 -13.47
C PHE A 643 6.69 -9.84 -12.37
N VAL A 644 6.56 -8.50 -12.29
CA VAL A 644 7.19 -7.70 -11.22
C VAL A 644 6.71 -8.16 -9.84
N THR A 645 5.40 -8.32 -9.64
CA THR A 645 4.86 -8.75 -8.35
C THR A 645 5.21 -10.20 -8.02
N SER A 646 5.22 -11.08 -9.01
CA SER A 646 5.63 -12.48 -8.91
C SER A 646 7.08 -12.59 -8.45
N PHE A 647 8.01 -11.90 -9.10
CA PHE A 647 9.41 -11.91 -8.66
C PHE A 647 9.58 -11.32 -7.25
N ALA A 648 8.84 -10.27 -6.90
CA ALA A 648 8.85 -9.73 -5.53
C ALA A 648 8.36 -10.76 -4.49
N ARG A 649 7.28 -11.49 -4.80
CA ARG A 649 6.78 -12.58 -3.94
C ARG A 649 7.79 -13.72 -3.80
N LEU A 650 8.48 -14.10 -4.88
CA LEU A 650 9.50 -15.13 -4.87
C LEU A 650 10.73 -14.71 -4.06
N ARG A 651 11.18 -13.46 -4.20
CA ARG A 651 12.31 -12.92 -3.43
C ARG A 651 12.05 -12.96 -1.92
N LEU A 652 10.84 -12.59 -1.48
CA LEU A 652 10.43 -12.77 -0.08
C LEU A 652 10.33 -14.26 0.27
N TYR A 653 9.80 -15.09 -0.63
CA TYR A 653 9.68 -16.53 -0.41
C TYR A 653 11.03 -17.21 -0.17
N ASP A 654 12.08 -16.81 -0.87
CA ASP A 654 13.44 -17.34 -0.67
C ASP A 654 13.94 -17.12 0.76
N MET A 655 13.58 -15.99 1.39
CA MET A 655 13.90 -15.72 2.79
C MET A 655 13.03 -16.56 3.72
N LEU A 656 11.72 -16.64 3.43
CA LEU A 656 10.77 -17.46 4.19
C LEU A 656 11.16 -18.95 4.16
N GLU A 657 11.69 -19.44 3.05
CA GLU A 657 12.14 -20.83 2.89
C GLU A 657 13.36 -21.15 3.78
N ARG A 658 14.21 -20.16 4.07
CA ARG A 658 15.37 -20.31 4.97
C ARG A 658 14.97 -20.29 6.45
N VAL A 659 13.94 -19.51 6.80
CA VAL A 659 13.51 -19.35 8.21
C VAL A 659 12.39 -20.30 8.63
N GLN A 660 11.55 -20.75 7.69
CA GLN A 660 10.45 -21.69 7.93
C GLN A 660 9.59 -21.29 9.14
N GLU A 661 9.41 -22.19 10.12
CA GLU A 661 8.63 -21.94 11.34
C GLU A 661 9.20 -20.83 12.24
N ARG A 662 10.45 -20.39 12.02
CA ARG A 662 11.03 -19.27 12.76
C ARG A 662 10.48 -17.91 12.31
N ALA A 663 9.80 -17.83 11.16
CA ALA A 663 9.10 -16.61 10.75
C ALA A 663 7.89 -16.36 11.66
N LEU A 664 7.80 -15.13 12.19
CA LEU A 664 6.67 -14.67 12.99
C LEU A 664 5.67 -13.90 12.13
N TYR A 665 6.15 -13.01 11.27
CA TYR A 665 5.31 -12.11 10.45
C TYR A 665 6.02 -11.69 9.18
N PHE A 666 5.28 -11.44 8.10
CA PHE A 666 5.81 -10.81 6.89
C PHE A 666 4.76 -9.94 6.21
N ASP A 667 5.19 -8.83 5.60
CA ASP A 667 4.34 -7.96 4.77
C ASP A 667 5.13 -7.40 3.58
N THR A 668 4.89 -7.98 2.40
CA THR A 668 5.41 -7.58 1.09
C THR A 668 6.94 -7.63 0.97
N ASP A 669 7.63 -6.71 1.63
CA ASP A 669 9.08 -6.49 1.65
C ASP A 669 9.71 -6.67 3.03
N SER A 670 8.89 -6.85 4.07
CA SER A 670 9.35 -7.04 5.45
C SER A 670 9.19 -8.48 5.97
N LEU A 671 10.08 -8.87 6.88
CA LEU A 671 10.07 -10.14 7.60
C LEU A 671 10.50 -9.95 9.07
N ILE A 672 9.73 -10.51 10.00
CA ILE A 672 10.06 -10.63 11.41
C ILE A 672 10.26 -12.12 11.71
N TYR A 673 11.42 -12.50 12.23
CA TYR A 673 11.80 -13.90 12.45
C TYR A 673 12.72 -14.09 13.66
N VAL A 674 12.80 -15.32 14.16
CA VAL A 674 13.60 -15.70 15.34
C VAL A 674 14.88 -16.45 14.92
N THR A 675 15.96 -16.23 15.64
CA THR A 675 17.18 -17.06 15.60
C THR A 675 17.54 -17.52 17.01
N ARG A 676 17.98 -18.77 17.13
CA ARG A 676 18.54 -19.35 18.36
C ARG A 676 20.06 -19.42 18.30
N SER A 677 20.68 -19.75 19.43
CA SER A 677 22.10 -20.11 19.48
C SER A 677 22.42 -21.22 18.46
N GLY A 678 23.31 -20.92 17.52
CA GLY A 678 23.69 -21.83 16.42
C GLY A 678 22.95 -21.61 15.09
N ASP A 679 21.85 -20.84 15.07
CA ASP A 679 21.20 -20.46 13.82
C ASP A 679 22.01 -19.38 13.10
N THR A 680 22.11 -19.47 11.77
CA THR A 680 22.65 -18.38 10.95
C THR A 680 21.53 -17.34 10.68
N PRO A 681 21.72 -16.06 11.07
CA PRO A 681 20.81 -14.98 10.70
C PRO A 681 20.77 -14.78 9.18
N LEU A 682 19.69 -14.18 8.69
CA LEU A 682 19.63 -13.77 7.29
C LEU A 682 20.70 -12.69 7.00
N PRO A 683 21.41 -12.76 5.86
CA PRO A 683 22.44 -11.80 5.53
C PRO A 683 21.84 -10.41 5.33
N LEU A 684 22.50 -9.41 5.91
CA LEU A 684 22.15 -8.00 5.74
C LEU A 684 23.12 -7.32 4.76
N GLY A 685 22.67 -6.24 4.14
CA GLY A 685 23.49 -5.43 3.24
C GLY A 685 22.86 -4.07 2.96
N ASP A 686 23.66 -3.15 2.43
CA ASP A 686 23.27 -1.75 2.19
C ASP A 686 22.83 -1.47 0.74
N TYR A 687 22.83 -2.50 -0.11
CA TYR A 687 22.61 -2.37 -1.55
C TYR A 687 21.16 -2.70 -1.96
N LEU A 688 20.83 -2.43 -3.23
CA LEU A 688 19.52 -2.66 -3.81
C LEU A 688 19.13 -4.14 -3.70
N GLY A 689 18.00 -4.39 -3.03
CA GLY A 689 17.46 -5.74 -2.88
C GLY A 689 18.11 -6.56 -1.75
N ASP A 690 19.00 -5.96 -0.96
CA ASP A 690 19.48 -6.52 0.30
C ASP A 690 18.47 -6.32 1.43
N LEU A 691 18.60 -7.15 2.47
CA LEU A 691 17.87 -6.97 3.72
C LEU A 691 18.60 -5.97 4.61
N THR A 692 17.86 -5.02 5.16
CA THR A 692 18.34 -4.08 6.18
C THR A 692 17.55 -4.26 7.46
N SER A 693 18.20 -4.06 8.62
CA SER A 693 17.51 -4.05 9.90
C SER A 693 16.65 -2.79 10.06
N GLU A 694 15.37 -2.97 10.42
CA GLU A 694 14.47 -1.87 10.81
C GLU A 694 14.65 -1.46 12.28
N LEU A 695 15.42 -2.26 13.05
CA LEU A 695 15.73 -1.98 14.45
C LEU A 695 16.98 -1.14 14.60
N SER A 696 17.08 -0.42 15.72
CA SER A 696 18.29 0.33 16.08
C SER A 696 19.50 -0.61 16.20
N PRO A 697 20.73 -0.14 15.87
CA PRO A 697 21.93 -0.97 15.95
C PRO A 697 22.10 -1.61 17.35
N GLY A 698 22.21 -2.94 17.39
CA GLY A 698 22.35 -3.71 18.62
C GLY A 698 21.05 -3.90 19.43
N ASP A 699 19.89 -3.50 18.92
CA ASP A 699 18.59 -3.78 19.52
C ASP A 699 17.94 -5.03 18.89
N SER A 700 17.03 -5.66 19.61
CA SER A 700 16.24 -6.81 19.15
C SER A 700 14.86 -6.80 19.75
N ILE A 701 13.90 -7.45 19.08
CA ILE A 701 12.54 -7.55 19.62
C ILE A 701 12.54 -8.54 20.80
N GLN A 702 11.98 -8.12 21.93
CA GLN A 702 11.72 -8.95 23.11
C GLN A 702 10.35 -9.63 23.01
N THR A 703 9.32 -8.86 22.65
CA THR A 703 7.95 -9.36 22.59
C THR A 703 7.27 -8.89 21.30
N PHE A 704 6.59 -9.80 20.63
CA PHE A 704 5.86 -9.56 19.39
C PHE A 704 4.39 -9.98 19.54
N VAL A 705 3.47 -9.20 18.95
CA VAL A 705 2.04 -9.52 18.91
C VAL A 705 1.43 -9.13 17.56
N SER A 706 0.49 -9.92 17.06
CA SER A 706 -0.30 -9.61 15.87
C SER A 706 -1.76 -10.04 16.03
N THR A 707 -2.68 -9.11 15.77
CA THR A 707 -4.13 -9.37 15.72
C THR A 707 -4.61 -9.73 14.32
N GLY A 708 -3.74 -9.61 13.31
CA GLY A 708 -4.03 -9.98 11.93
C GLY A 708 -3.08 -9.34 10.91
N PRO A 709 -3.27 -9.64 9.61
CA PRO A 709 -2.48 -9.03 8.54
C PRO A 709 -2.55 -7.50 8.58
N LYS A 710 -1.38 -6.85 8.61
CA LYS A 710 -1.19 -5.39 8.74
C LYS A 710 -1.60 -4.78 10.08
N SER A 711 -1.78 -5.62 11.10
CA SER A 711 -2.04 -5.21 12.49
C SER A 711 -1.12 -5.98 13.44
N TYR A 712 -0.02 -5.37 13.85
CA TYR A 712 0.99 -5.96 14.73
C TYR A 712 1.65 -4.91 15.64
N GLY A 713 2.26 -5.36 16.73
CA GLY A 713 3.07 -4.53 17.61
C GLY A 713 4.26 -5.31 18.14
N TYR A 714 5.30 -4.59 18.55
CA TYR A 714 6.48 -5.20 19.15
C TYR A 714 7.08 -4.30 20.22
N ARG A 715 7.77 -4.93 21.18
CA ARG A 715 8.59 -4.28 22.21
C ARG A 715 10.02 -4.78 22.08
N THR A 716 10.99 -3.87 22.11
CA THR A 716 12.41 -4.21 21.99
C THR A 716 13.08 -4.39 23.36
N ARG A 717 14.25 -5.04 23.41
CA ARG A 717 15.04 -5.21 24.63
C ARG A 717 15.49 -3.88 25.22
N GLN A 718 15.70 -2.86 24.40
CA GLN A 718 16.02 -1.50 24.85
C GLN A 718 14.78 -0.67 25.28
N GLY A 719 13.58 -1.28 25.30
CA GLY A 719 12.35 -0.65 25.79
C GLY A 719 11.58 0.17 24.76
N HIS A 720 11.96 0.14 23.48
CA HIS A 720 11.16 0.74 22.41
C HIS A 720 9.88 -0.09 22.19
N THR A 721 8.75 0.58 21.89
CA THR A 721 7.49 -0.09 21.55
C THR A 721 6.89 0.60 20.32
N ASP A 722 6.54 -0.19 19.32
CA ASP A 722 5.89 0.28 18.08
C ASP A 722 4.66 -0.57 17.75
N ILE A 723 3.68 0.05 17.12
CA ILE A 723 2.39 -0.55 16.77
C ILE A 723 1.98 -0.10 15.38
N LYS A 724 1.58 -1.05 14.56
CA LYS A 724 0.91 -0.84 13.27
C LYS A 724 -0.50 -1.41 13.38
N CYS A 725 -1.51 -0.61 13.04
CA CYS A 725 -2.91 -1.04 13.05
C CYS A 725 -3.60 -0.69 11.74
N LYS A 726 -4.11 -1.69 11.04
CA LYS A 726 -4.88 -1.49 9.81
C LYS A 726 -6.24 -0.87 10.14
N GLY A 727 -6.58 0.21 9.44
CA GLY A 727 -7.94 0.76 9.43
C GLY A 727 -8.28 1.67 10.62
N ILE A 728 -7.42 1.78 11.64
CA ILE A 728 -7.59 2.73 12.75
C ILE A 728 -6.37 3.67 12.75
N PRO A 729 -6.57 4.98 12.54
CA PRO A 729 -5.46 5.93 12.60
C PRO A 729 -5.01 6.06 14.06
N LEU A 730 -3.73 5.80 14.35
CA LEU A 730 -3.16 5.90 15.70
C LEU A 730 -2.86 7.36 16.06
N ASN A 731 -3.90 8.08 16.47
CA ASN A 731 -3.83 9.39 17.10
C ASN A 731 -3.84 9.26 18.64
N LEU A 732 -3.73 10.39 19.37
CA LEU A 732 -3.67 10.40 20.83
C LEU A 732 -4.83 9.61 21.50
N THR A 733 -6.06 9.80 21.04
CA THR A 733 -7.25 9.17 21.65
C THR A 733 -7.35 7.68 21.30
N SER A 734 -7.05 7.32 20.06
CA SER A 734 -7.11 5.93 19.61
C SER A 734 -5.94 5.11 20.13
N SER A 735 -4.76 5.70 20.34
CA SER A 735 -3.59 5.01 20.90
C SER A 735 -3.70 4.74 22.39
N GLU A 736 -4.57 5.44 23.12
CA GLU A 736 -4.93 5.09 24.51
C GLU A 736 -5.70 3.76 24.55
N LYS A 737 -6.56 3.50 23.56
CA LYS A 737 -7.38 2.28 23.47
C LYS A 737 -6.69 1.14 22.73
N VAL A 738 -6.09 1.44 21.58
CA VAL A 738 -5.35 0.48 20.74
C VAL A 738 -3.87 0.68 21.01
N ASN A 739 -3.37 -0.10 21.94
CA ASN A 739 -1.98 -0.10 22.37
C ASN A 739 -1.44 -1.55 22.44
N PHE A 740 -0.18 -1.69 22.82
CA PHE A 740 0.50 -2.99 22.81
C PHE A 740 -0.20 -3.97 23.77
N GLU A 741 -0.55 -3.52 24.98
CA GLU A 741 -1.20 -4.34 25.99
C GLU A 741 -2.59 -4.77 25.55
N SER A 742 -3.35 -3.87 24.93
CA SER A 742 -4.69 -4.21 24.46
C SER A 742 -4.67 -5.16 23.25
N MET A 743 -3.64 -5.09 22.39
CA MET A 743 -3.41 -6.12 21.37
C MET A 743 -3.07 -7.48 21.97
N VAL A 744 -2.25 -7.53 23.02
CA VAL A 744 -1.93 -8.77 23.76
C VAL A 744 -3.20 -9.33 24.41
N SER A 745 -3.98 -8.49 25.09
CA SER A 745 -5.27 -8.83 25.71
C SER A 745 -6.22 -9.50 24.71
N LEU A 746 -6.37 -8.91 23.52
CA LEU A 746 -7.18 -9.45 22.43
C LEU A 746 -6.68 -10.81 21.92
N VAL A 747 -5.37 -10.97 21.72
CA VAL A 747 -4.79 -12.22 21.20
C VAL A 747 -4.94 -13.36 22.21
N HIS A 748 -4.77 -13.08 23.50
CA HIS A 748 -4.97 -14.03 24.59
C HIS A 748 -6.45 -14.30 24.92
N GLY A 749 -7.37 -13.54 24.32
CA GLY A 749 -8.82 -13.71 24.54
C GLY A 749 -9.29 -13.19 25.91
N VAL A 750 -8.51 -12.31 26.55
CA VAL A 750 -8.94 -11.60 27.77
C VAL A 750 -10.01 -10.57 27.40
N GLU A 751 -9.80 -9.87 26.28
CA GLU A 751 -10.80 -9.04 25.62
C GLU A 751 -11.19 -9.68 24.28
N THR A 752 -12.44 -9.50 23.86
CA THR A 752 -12.91 -9.95 22.53
C THR A 752 -12.83 -8.84 21.50
N GLU A 753 -13.10 -7.60 21.91
CA GLU A 753 -13.16 -6.44 21.04
C GLU A 753 -12.86 -5.13 21.79
N ILE A 754 -12.39 -4.13 21.06
CA ILE A 754 -12.10 -2.78 21.56
C ILE A 754 -12.82 -1.76 20.67
N CYS A 755 -13.70 -0.96 21.28
CA CYS A 755 -14.44 0.09 20.57
C CYS A 755 -13.70 1.43 20.59
N VAL A 756 -13.38 1.94 19.40
CA VAL A 756 -12.67 3.20 19.18
C VAL A 756 -13.60 4.21 18.51
N THR A 757 -13.84 5.33 19.18
CA THR A 757 -14.64 6.45 18.66
C THR A 757 -13.70 7.49 18.06
N LEU A 758 -13.93 7.84 16.80
CA LEU A 758 -13.21 8.88 16.06
C LEU A 758 -14.14 10.09 15.88
N PRO A 759 -14.04 11.13 16.72
CA PRO A 759 -15.03 12.22 16.78
C PRO A 759 -15.02 13.16 15.56
N HIS A 760 -13.91 13.18 14.79
CA HIS A 760 -13.72 14.11 13.68
C HIS A 760 -13.35 13.40 12.38
N HIS A 761 -14.12 12.38 11.99
CA HIS A 761 -13.88 11.68 10.73
C HIS A 761 -14.47 12.48 9.56
N ILE A 762 -13.62 12.87 8.61
CA ILE A 762 -14.08 13.54 7.38
C ILE A 762 -14.67 12.48 6.45
N ARG A 763 -15.99 12.58 6.22
CA ARG A 763 -16.72 11.77 5.27
C ARG A 763 -17.08 12.61 4.05
N ARG A 764 -16.70 12.14 2.87
CA ARG A 764 -17.15 12.71 1.60
C ARG A 764 -18.48 12.09 1.22
N ASP A 765 -19.49 12.92 0.94
CA ASP A 765 -20.67 12.52 0.19
C ASP A 765 -20.28 12.57 -1.30
N PRO A 766 -20.06 11.43 -1.98
CA PRO A 766 -19.62 11.42 -3.37
C PRO A 766 -20.69 11.99 -4.33
N LEU A 767 -21.97 11.88 -3.97
CA LEU A 767 -23.09 12.34 -4.78
C LEU A 767 -23.22 13.86 -4.74
N ARG A 768 -23.22 14.42 -3.52
CA ARG A 768 -23.35 15.88 -3.32
C ARG A 768 -22.02 16.62 -3.33
N ARG A 769 -20.90 15.90 -3.35
CA ARG A 769 -19.53 16.41 -3.21
C ARG A 769 -19.31 17.28 -1.96
N GLN A 770 -20.12 17.05 -0.93
CA GLN A 770 -19.99 17.71 0.36
C GLN A 770 -19.00 16.95 1.23
N LEU A 771 -18.17 17.68 1.96
CA LEU A 771 -17.36 17.14 3.04
C LEU A 771 -18.11 17.39 4.35
N LYS A 772 -18.32 16.34 5.13
CA LYS A 772 -18.92 16.43 6.46
C LYS A 772 -17.98 15.82 7.46
N THR A 773 -17.83 16.48 8.60
CA THR A 773 -17.17 15.89 9.77
C THR A 773 -18.23 15.11 10.53
N VAL A 774 -18.01 13.81 10.69
CA VAL A 774 -18.90 12.90 11.41
C VAL A 774 -18.14 12.15 12.48
N GLU A 775 -18.84 11.75 13.54
CA GLU A 775 -18.33 10.76 14.47
C GLU A 775 -18.37 9.37 13.81
N LEU A 776 -17.30 8.58 13.99
CA LEU A 776 -17.19 7.23 13.47
C LEU A 776 -16.72 6.28 14.56
N GLU A 777 -17.49 5.24 14.83
CA GLU A 777 -17.09 4.14 15.70
C GLU A 777 -16.45 3.02 14.90
N LYS A 778 -15.37 2.44 15.44
CA LYS A 778 -14.67 1.28 14.88
C LYS A 778 -14.47 0.24 15.97
N VAL A 779 -14.73 -1.01 15.62
CA VAL A 779 -14.48 -2.17 16.48
C VAL A 779 -13.17 -2.81 16.05
N PHE A 780 -12.22 -2.93 16.98
CA PHE A 780 -10.95 -3.61 16.79
C PHE A 780 -10.99 -4.98 17.47
N GLN A 781 -10.71 -6.03 16.69
CA GLN A 781 -10.77 -7.43 17.14
C GLN A 781 -9.71 -8.26 16.40
N VAL A 782 -9.43 -9.46 16.90
CA VAL A 782 -8.55 -10.41 16.21
C VAL A 782 -9.27 -10.95 14.97
N VAL A 783 -8.77 -10.62 13.77
CA VAL A 783 -9.34 -11.08 12.50
C VAL A 783 -8.30 -11.89 11.74
N TYR A 784 -8.52 -13.20 11.70
CA TYR A 784 -7.55 -14.11 11.12
C TYR A 784 -8.22 -15.24 10.31
N ASP A 785 -8.49 -14.97 9.04
CA ASP A 785 -9.17 -15.90 8.14
C ASP A 785 -8.34 -16.29 6.91
N LYS A 786 -7.12 -15.74 6.77
CA LYS A 786 -6.18 -16.10 5.69
C LYS A 786 -5.50 -17.46 5.86
N ARG A 787 -5.44 -17.96 7.10
CA ARG A 787 -4.84 -19.23 7.53
C ARG A 787 -5.67 -19.79 8.69
N ILE A 788 -5.41 -21.02 9.09
CA ILE A 788 -6.04 -21.69 10.22
C ILE A 788 -5.26 -21.34 11.49
N ARG A 789 -5.94 -20.84 12.52
CA ARG A 789 -5.34 -20.56 13.83
C ARG A 789 -5.26 -21.85 14.66
N ARG A 790 -4.06 -22.20 15.14
CA ARG A 790 -3.80 -23.30 16.09
C ARG A 790 -3.09 -22.72 17.33
N GLY A 791 -3.87 -22.28 18.31
CA GLY A 791 -3.36 -21.52 19.45
C GLY A 791 -2.79 -20.17 18.99
N MET A 792 -1.49 -19.95 19.20
CA MET A 792 -0.78 -18.76 18.71
C MET A 792 -0.13 -18.95 17.34
N LYS A 793 0.04 -20.20 16.88
CA LYS A 793 0.58 -20.52 15.55
C LYS A 793 -0.52 -20.55 14.49
N THR A 794 -0.14 -20.43 13.23
CA THR A 794 -1.10 -20.52 12.11
C THR A 794 -0.57 -21.40 10.98
N VAL A 795 -1.46 -22.20 10.38
CA VAL A 795 -1.14 -23.14 9.29
C VAL A 795 -2.00 -22.87 8.06
N PRO A 796 -1.56 -23.20 6.83
CA PRO A 796 -2.38 -22.94 5.65
C PRO A 796 -3.59 -23.86 5.60
N TYR A 797 -4.66 -23.43 4.92
CA TYR A 797 -5.83 -24.27 4.68
C TYR A 797 -5.44 -25.53 3.89
N GLY A 798 -5.82 -26.69 4.40
CA GLY A 798 -5.49 -27.98 3.79
C GLY A 798 -4.20 -28.63 4.31
N TYR A 799 -3.50 -28.00 5.26
CA TYR A 799 -2.28 -28.53 5.85
C TYR A 799 -2.51 -29.80 6.67
N ILE A 800 -1.70 -30.82 6.39
CA ILE A 800 -1.63 -32.07 7.13
C ILE A 800 -0.14 -32.36 7.37
N GLU A 801 0.23 -32.50 8.63
CA GLU A 801 1.55 -33.01 9.01
C GLU A 801 1.60 -34.49 8.62
N ASP A 802 2.29 -34.81 7.52
CA ASP A 802 2.75 -36.18 7.25
C ASP A 802 3.98 -36.46 8.15
N PRO A 803 4.21 -37.71 8.59
CA PRO A 803 5.45 -38.08 9.26
C PRO A 803 6.66 -37.77 8.34
N PRO A 804 7.81 -37.38 8.91
CA PRO A 804 8.92 -36.83 8.15
C PRO A 804 9.37 -37.80 7.05
N ARG A 805 9.32 -37.36 5.80
CA ARG A 805 9.99 -38.06 4.69
C ARG A 805 11.51 -37.93 4.89
N PRO A 806 12.29 -38.99 4.62
CA PRO A 806 13.73 -38.93 4.74
C PRO A 806 14.28 -37.78 3.88
N GLN A 807 15.02 -36.87 4.51
CA GLN A 807 15.72 -35.78 3.85
C GLN A 807 16.64 -36.37 2.79
N SER A 808 16.28 -36.25 1.51
CA SER A 808 17.26 -36.43 0.45
C SER A 808 18.18 -35.22 0.49
N HIS A 809 19.34 -35.36 1.14
CA HIS A 809 20.46 -34.45 0.96
C HIS A 809 20.81 -34.38 -0.53
N LYS A 810 20.29 -33.37 -1.23
CA LYS A 810 20.90 -32.84 -2.45
C LYS A 810 21.43 -31.46 -2.10
N ASN A 811 22.57 -31.44 -1.41
CA ASN A 811 23.52 -30.35 -1.55
C ASN A 811 24.00 -30.37 -3.00
N ALA A 812 23.32 -29.63 -3.87
CA ALA A 812 23.87 -29.25 -5.16
C ALA A 812 24.33 -27.80 -5.03
N SER A 813 25.62 -27.65 -4.71
CA SER A 813 26.38 -26.44 -5.00
C SER A 813 26.26 -26.14 -6.49
N TYR A 814 25.40 -25.19 -6.86
CA TYR A 814 25.50 -24.55 -8.16
C TYR A 814 26.33 -23.30 -7.99
N GLY A 815 27.57 -23.41 -8.47
CA GLY A 815 28.54 -22.33 -8.51
C GLY A 815 28.03 -21.16 -9.35
N ALA A 816 28.45 -19.99 -8.92
CA ALA A 816 28.39 -18.76 -9.68
C ALA A 816 29.01 -18.95 -11.06
N HIS A 817 28.24 -18.68 -12.12
CA HIS A 817 28.76 -18.18 -13.38
C HIS A 817 27.70 -17.30 -14.04
N LEU A 818 27.95 -15.98 -13.89
CA LEU A 818 27.56 -14.81 -14.69
C LEU A 818 26.07 -14.51 -14.90
#